data_AF-A0A414P4E0-F1
#
_entry.id   AF-A0A414P4E0-F1
#
_cell.length_a   1.000
_cell.length_b   1.000
_cell.length_c   1.000
_cell.angle_alpha   90.00
_cell.angle_beta   90.00
_cell.angle_gamma   90.00
#
_symmetry.space_group_name_H-M   'P 1'
#
loop_
_entity.id
_entity.type
_entity.pdbx_description
1 polymer ?
#
loop_
_entity_poly.entity_id
_entity_poly.type
_entity_poly.pdbx_seq_one_letter_code
_entity_poly.pdbx_strand_id
1 'polypeptide(L)'
;MEKNVKVHCLTNPVTMQSVANVLLAAGGSAVMAQDEQEVEEITAICQATLLNTGVPDERKIRSCILAGKCANRLGHPVVLDPVGAGASKFRRKKIGQLLQSVVPSIIRCNQEEASALLRAEDEKEFLVLGTERQKIEGTAESCQQDGDAVFSGIQSGGVESSLELELEKARRLAVRLAKKYRCTVCMTGEQDVISDGERVKVISGGDGRICRITGSGCMLSALCALKCGDGTDSFEAAAEAAETWRHCAERAGETVDEKEEGIGSFQIRLLDALSLKMEMERGRRMEVQSRMKQNKKRYISPEQLRLYAVTDRKWLAEGETLETVVETLVRSGVTCVQLREKHASDEEIISEGKKLNEICRKHHVPLIVNDRPDLAKKIGAAGVHVGLSDMGIEKARELLGEDFIIGGSAHNVKEALQAQKAGADYIGCGAVFGSQTKSDVTTLAKEELCAICEAVEIPVVAIGGITAENIKEQTGTGIDGVAVVSGLFAAKDKPEMVRRFLKAFEMKKVLTIAGSDCSGGAGIQADLKTMAANGVYGMSAVMALTAQNTTGVQGIMEVTPEFAGQQIDSIFTDIRPDAVKIGMLSSGEIIHVVAEKLKEYQAEHIVLDPVMVSTSGHRLIQKDAEQSLKKELFPLAELITPNIPEAEVLSGRKIKNAQDMESAAEKIVEEYGCAVLLKGGHRINDANDFLCTGEKKVWICGERVENPNTHGTGCTLSSAIASNLAKGAGMEEAVQKAKEYLTEALKEQLDLGAGSGPMDHTLGKIIFE
;
A
#
# COMPACT_ATOMS: atom_id res chain seq x y z
N MET A 1 -9.26 3.43 2.80
CA MET A 1 -8.79 2.24 3.55
C MET A 1 -9.53 2.17 4.89
N GLU A 2 -9.58 1.01 5.57
CA GLU A 2 -9.91 0.99 7.00
C GLU A 2 -8.77 1.66 7.79
N LYS A 3 -9.08 2.40 8.86
CA LYS A 3 -8.03 2.94 9.74
C LYS A 3 -7.42 1.80 10.55
N ASN A 4 -6.14 1.53 10.36
CA ASN A 4 -5.35 0.73 11.30
C ASN A 4 -5.29 1.51 12.63
N VAL A 5 -5.95 0.98 13.66
CA VAL A 5 -6.17 1.66 14.94
C VAL A 5 -4.87 1.76 15.72
N LYS A 6 -4.39 2.99 15.94
CA LYS A 6 -3.21 3.26 16.76
C LYS A 6 -3.59 3.36 18.24
N VAL A 7 -2.95 2.55 19.09
CA VAL A 7 -3.16 2.54 20.54
C VAL A 7 -1.89 3.05 21.24
N HIS A 8 -2.00 4.17 21.95
CA HIS A 8 -0.91 4.70 22.76
C HIS A 8 -0.78 3.89 24.05
N CYS A 9 0.39 3.26 24.28
CA CYS A 9 0.58 2.24 25.30
C CYS A 9 1.61 2.64 26.36
N LEU A 10 1.15 3.31 27.43
CA LEU A 10 1.97 3.60 28.61
C LEU A 10 2.08 2.36 29.51
N THR A 11 2.69 1.31 28.95
CA THR A 11 2.83 -0.02 29.55
C THR A 11 4.14 -0.19 30.33
N ASN A 12 4.35 -1.35 30.94
CA ASN A 12 5.49 -1.64 31.81
C ASN A 12 6.53 -2.55 31.11
N PRO A 13 7.81 -2.50 31.51
CA PRO A 13 8.87 -3.26 30.85
C PRO A 13 8.65 -4.78 30.79
N VAL A 14 7.95 -5.37 31.77
CA VAL A 14 7.71 -6.82 31.85
C VAL A 14 6.74 -7.31 30.77
N THR A 15 5.84 -6.44 30.28
CA THR A 15 4.78 -6.82 29.33
C THR A 15 4.76 -5.96 28.06
N MET A 16 5.79 -5.14 27.82
CA MET A 16 5.80 -4.16 26.72
C MET A 16 5.75 -4.84 25.35
N GLN A 17 6.63 -5.81 25.11
CA GLN A 17 6.63 -6.60 23.88
C GLN A 17 5.34 -7.43 23.72
N SER A 18 4.85 -8.04 24.80
CA SER A 18 3.62 -8.84 24.76
C SER A 18 2.38 -8.00 24.40
N VAL A 19 2.29 -6.77 24.93
CA VAL A 19 1.24 -5.80 24.57
C VAL A 19 1.36 -5.36 23.11
N ALA A 20 2.58 -5.10 22.61
CA ALA A 20 2.81 -4.78 21.21
C ALA A 20 2.38 -5.94 20.28
N ASN A 21 2.83 -7.16 20.58
CA ASN A 21 2.53 -8.35 19.80
C ASN A 21 1.04 -8.68 19.77
N VAL A 22 0.30 -8.48 20.87
CA VAL A 22 -1.16 -8.69 20.91
C VAL A 22 -1.92 -7.64 20.10
N LEU A 23 -1.46 -6.38 20.08
CA LEU A 23 -2.05 -5.36 19.21
C LEU A 23 -1.79 -5.66 17.72
N LEU A 24 -0.57 -6.08 17.38
CA LEU A 24 -0.19 -6.46 16.02
C LEU A 24 -0.95 -7.70 15.53
N ALA A 25 -0.98 -8.78 16.33
CA ALA A 25 -1.77 -9.98 16.04
C ALA A 25 -3.27 -9.66 15.94
N ALA A 26 -3.76 -8.66 16.67
CA ALA A 26 -5.15 -8.22 16.57
C ALA A 26 -5.42 -7.23 15.40
N GLY A 27 -4.44 -6.96 14.54
CA GLY A 27 -4.59 -6.09 13.37
C GLY A 27 -4.53 -4.59 13.64
N GLY A 28 -4.10 -4.19 14.85
CA GLY A 28 -3.88 -2.80 15.25
C GLY A 28 -2.40 -2.40 15.28
N SER A 29 -2.14 -1.15 15.69
CA SER A 29 -0.79 -0.58 15.82
C SER A 29 -0.51 -0.13 17.25
N ALA A 30 0.57 -0.62 17.85
CA ALA A 30 1.03 -0.17 19.16
C ALA A 30 1.98 1.03 19.03
N VAL A 31 1.78 2.09 19.83
CA VAL A 31 2.73 3.20 19.94
C VAL A 31 3.23 3.30 21.38
N MET A 32 4.55 3.22 21.57
CA MET A 32 5.21 2.99 22.87
C MET A 32 6.01 4.22 23.35
N ALA A 33 5.39 5.40 23.30
CA ALA A 33 5.95 6.64 23.85
C ALA A 33 5.69 6.75 25.36
N GLN A 34 6.63 7.34 26.11
CA GLN A 34 6.53 7.47 27.57
C GLN A 34 7.17 8.73 28.17
N ASP A 35 7.99 9.48 27.42
CA ASP A 35 8.62 10.70 27.96
C ASP A 35 7.60 11.83 28.18
N GLU A 36 7.79 12.62 29.23
CA GLU A 36 6.88 13.73 29.59
C GLU A 36 6.79 14.80 28.48
N GLN A 37 7.73 14.85 27.53
CA GLN A 37 7.74 15.80 26.40
C GLN A 37 6.89 15.35 25.18
N GLU A 38 6.95 14.07 24.80
CA GLU A 38 6.27 13.53 23.60
C GLU A 38 4.82 13.06 23.87
N VAL A 39 4.49 12.80 25.13
CA VAL A 39 3.33 11.98 25.51
C VAL A 39 1.97 12.58 25.08
N GLU A 40 1.81 13.91 25.06
CA GLU A 40 0.57 14.52 24.58
C GLU A 40 0.45 14.48 23.05
N GLU A 41 1.56 14.67 22.32
CA GLU A 41 1.59 14.63 20.84
C GLU A 41 1.29 13.22 20.33
N ILE A 42 1.93 12.20 20.92
CA ILE A 42 1.70 10.81 20.56
C ILE A 42 0.28 10.35 20.94
N THR A 43 -0.29 10.89 22.01
CA THR A 43 -1.71 10.66 22.34
C THR A 43 -2.63 11.23 21.25
N ALA A 44 -2.33 12.42 20.72
CA ALA A 44 -3.18 13.11 19.74
C ALA A 44 -3.25 12.44 18.36
N ILE A 45 -2.28 11.59 18.00
CA ILE A 45 -2.30 10.79 16.76
C ILE A 45 -2.87 9.37 16.95
N CYS A 46 -3.17 8.97 18.18
CA CYS A 46 -3.72 7.65 18.52
C CYS A 46 -5.24 7.69 18.68
N GLN A 47 -5.90 6.54 18.51
CA GLN A 47 -7.36 6.40 18.57
C GLN A 47 -7.82 5.85 19.93
N ALA A 48 -6.92 5.28 20.73
CA ALA A 48 -7.15 4.89 22.12
C ALA A 48 -5.87 5.00 22.93
N THR A 49 -5.99 5.10 24.27
CA THR A 49 -4.85 5.18 25.20
C THR A 49 -4.96 4.11 26.29
N LEU A 50 -3.95 3.24 26.40
CA LEU A 50 -3.78 2.25 27.46
C LEU A 50 -2.85 2.80 28.54
N LEU A 51 -3.38 3.02 29.75
CA LEU A 51 -2.66 3.46 30.93
C LEU A 51 -2.42 2.26 31.88
N ASN A 52 -1.30 1.56 31.70
CA ASN A 52 -0.94 0.40 32.52
C ASN A 52 0.08 0.82 33.61
N THR A 53 -0.39 0.96 34.85
CA THR A 53 0.43 1.56 35.92
C THR A 53 1.58 0.66 36.37
N GLY A 54 1.45 -0.66 36.19
CA GLY A 54 2.58 -1.58 36.02
C GLY A 54 3.62 -1.60 37.13
N VAL A 55 4.79 -1.03 36.88
CA VAL A 55 5.78 -0.65 37.90
C VAL A 55 5.75 0.89 37.96
N PRO A 56 5.05 1.49 38.93
CA PRO A 56 4.86 2.94 38.94
C PRO A 56 6.01 3.67 39.66
N ASP A 57 6.44 4.77 39.06
CA ASP A 57 7.28 5.80 39.66
C ASP A 57 6.64 7.20 39.48
N GLU A 58 7.30 8.26 39.95
CA GLU A 58 6.76 9.63 39.87
C GLU A 58 6.67 10.18 38.42
N ARG A 59 7.59 9.82 37.52
CA ARG A 59 7.55 10.24 36.10
C ARG A 59 6.48 9.46 35.35
N LYS A 60 6.50 8.14 35.45
CA LYS A 60 5.50 7.29 34.76
C LYS A 60 4.07 7.68 35.10
N ILE A 61 3.78 8.03 36.36
CA ILE A 61 2.44 8.48 36.77
C ILE A 61 2.11 9.88 36.21
N ARG A 62 3.08 10.78 36.02
CA ARG A 62 2.86 12.04 35.29
C ARG A 62 2.56 11.78 33.82
N SER A 63 3.35 10.97 33.12
CA SER A 63 3.08 10.61 31.72
C SER A 63 1.68 9.99 31.57
N CYS A 64 1.26 9.13 32.50
CA CYS A 64 -0.13 8.60 32.51
C CYS A 64 -1.20 9.67 32.71
N ILE A 65 -0.95 10.68 33.57
CA ILE A 65 -1.86 11.81 33.79
C ILE A 65 -1.92 12.72 32.55
N LEU A 66 -0.78 13.00 31.90
CA LEU A 66 -0.70 13.81 30.68
C LEU A 66 -1.41 13.11 29.51
N ALA A 67 -1.07 11.84 29.23
CA ALA A 67 -1.73 11.01 28.22
C ALA A 67 -3.24 10.95 28.45
N GLY A 68 -3.69 10.59 29.66
CA GLY A 68 -5.12 10.49 29.97
C GLY A 68 -5.87 11.82 29.84
N LYS A 69 -5.25 12.95 30.22
CA LYS A 69 -5.83 14.29 30.03
C LYS A 69 -5.88 14.72 28.57
N CYS A 70 -4.88 14.36 27.76
CA CYS A 70 -4.92 14.61 26.32
C CYS A 70 -6.03 13.77 25.67
N ALA A 71 -6.08 12.47 25.94
CA ALA A 71 -7.11 11.56 25.43
C ALA A 71 -8.53 12.03 25.81
N ASN A 72 -8.79 12.36 27.08
CA ASN A 72 -10.09 12.87 27.52
C ASN A 72 -10.45 14.22 26.86
N ARG A 73 -9.49 15.12 26.61
CA ARG A 73 -9.69 16.40 25.91
C ARG A 73 -10.09 16.21 24.44
N LEU A 74 -9.60 15.14 23.81
CA LEU A 74 -9.88 14.77 22.42
C LEU A 74 -11.07 13.79 22.28
N GLY A 75 -11.70 13.39 23.39
CA GLY A 75 -12.76 12.37 23.40
C GLY A 75 -12.27 10.96 23.06
N HIS A 76 -10.97 10.70 23.11
CA HIS A 76 -10.39 9.39 22.82
C HIS A 76 -10.53 8.45 24.04
N PRO A 77 -10.91 7.18 23.84
CA PRO A 77 -11.11 6.23 24.92
C PRO A 77 -9.83 5.93 25.69
N VAL A 78 -9.97 5.84 27.01
CA VAL A 78 -8.88 5.54 27.95
C VAL A 78 -9.16 4.20 28.62
N VAL A 79 -8.24 3.24 28.49
CA VAL A 79 -8.26 1.99 29.24
C VAL A 79 -7.26 2.09 30.39
N LEU A 80 -7.77 2.05 31.62
CA LEU A 80 -6.94 1.99 32.82
C LEU A 80 -6.69 0.54 33.22
N ASP A 81 -5.42 0.22 33.43
CA ASP A 81 -4.94 -1.08 33.89
C ASP A 81 -4.13 -0.86 35.18
N PRO A 82 -4.76 -1.05 36.35
CA PRO A 82 -4.28 -0.59 37.65
C PRO A 82 -3.34 -1.61 38.31
N VAL A 83 -2.45 -2.23 37.52
CA VAL A 83 -1.65 -3.42 37.89
C VAL A 83 -1.15 -3.37 39.34
N GLY A 84 -1.60 -4.33 40.15
CA GLY A 84 -1.19 -4.49 41.54
C GLY A 84 -1.67 -3.38 42.47
N ALA A 85 -2.82 -2.74 42.22
CA ALA A 85 -3.41 -1.75 43.13
C ALA A 85 -3.57 -2.24 44.59
N GLY A 86 -3.75 -3.56 44.79
CA GLY A 86 -3.74 -4.19 46.10
C GLY A 86 -2.36 -4.22 46.78
N ALA A 87 -1.30 -4.40 46.00
CA ALA A 87 0.03 -4.83 46.47
C ALA A 87 0.83 -3.80 47.27
N SER A 88 0.52 -2.49 47.18
CA SER A 88 1.12 -1.51 48.10
C SER A 88 0.31 -0.23 48.25
N LYS A 89 0.45 0.46 49.40
CA LYS A 89 -0.16 1.78 49.62
C LYS A 89 0.32 2.83 48.62
N PHE A 90 1.58 2.74 48.17
CA PHE A 90 2.12 3.62 47.13
C PHE A 90 1.39 3.44 45.79
N ARG A 91 1.25 2.19 45.32
CA ARG A 91 0.51 1.84 44.09
C ARG A 91 -0.91 2.37 44.15
N ARG A 92 -1.65 2.06 45.22
CA ARG A 92 -3.03 2.53 45.45
C ARG A 92 -3.13 4.05 45.45
N LYS A 93 -2.25 4.76 46.16
CA LYS A 93 -2.22 6.24 46.20
C LYS A 93 -1.98 6.83 44.81
N LYS A 94 -1.06 6.27 44.02
CA LYS A 94 -0.74 6.76 42.68
C LYS A 94 -1.85 6.53 41.67
N ILE A 95 -2.49 5.36 41.69
CA ILE A 95 -3.66 5.09 40.84
C ILE A 95 -4.84 5.97 41.25
N GLY A 96 -5.01 6.25 42.55
CA GLY A 96 -5.97 7.25 43.04
C GLY A 96 -5.70 8.68 42.57
N GLN A 97 -4.43 9.10 42.47
CA GLN A 97 -4.06 10.41 41.89
C GLN A 97 -4.34 10.47 40.38
N LEU A 98 -4.15 9.37 39.65
CA LEU A 98 -4.50 9.25 38.24
C LEU A 98 -6.02 9.34 38.02
N LEU A 99 -6.82 8.60 38.79
CA LEU A 99 -8.28 8.60 38.74
C LEU A 99 -8.94 9.91 39.22
N GLN A 100 -8.20 10.80 39.88
CA GLN A 100 -8.63 12.19 40.17
C GLN A 100 -8.40 13.15 39.00
N SER A 101 -7.65 12.72 37.98
CA SER A 101 -7.17 13.55 36.87
C SER A 101 -7.61 13.07 35.49
N VAL A 102 -8.07 11.82 35.39
CA VAL A 102 -8.37 11.11 34.13
C VAL A 102 -9.64 10.28 34.32
N VAL A 103 -10.56 10.38 33.37
CA VAL A 103 -11.78 9.57 33.31
C VAL A 103 -11.52 8.36 32.39
N PRO A 104 -11.48 7.12 32.92
CA PRO A 104 -11.35 5.94 32.10
C PRO A 104 -12.67 5.60 31.38
N SER A 105 -12.58 5.06 30.17
CA SER A 105 -13.69 4.43 29.45
C SER A 105 -13.86 2.97 29.91
N ILE A 106 -12.74 2.26 30.10
CA ILE A 106 -12.68 0.91 30.69
C ILE A 106 -11.65 0.91 31.83
N ILE A 107 -11.98 0.28 32.97
CA ILE A 107 -11.00 -0.20 33.95
C ILE A 107 -10.89 -1.72 33.81
N ARG A 108 -9.74 -2.24 33.36
CA ARG A 108 -9.45 -3.68 33.35
C ARG A 108 -8.74 -4.04 34.65
N CYS A 109 -9.32 -4.86 35.50
CA CYS A 109 -8.79 -5.16 36.84
C CYS A 109 -9.07 -6.62 37.26
N ASN A 110 -8.44 -7.13 38.32
CA ASN A 110 -8.90 -8.34 39.01
C ASN A 110 -9.71 -7.98 40.28
N GLN A 111 -10.24 -8.98 41.00
CA GLN A 111 -11.04 -8.76 42.22
C GLN A 111 -10.27 -8.04 43.35
N GLU A 112 -8.97 -8.29 43.51
CA GLU A 112 -8.13 -7.63 44.52
C GLU A 112 -7.90 -6.15 44.18
N GLU A 113 -7.64 -5.86 42.90
CA GLU A 113 -7.45 -4.51 42.37
C GLU A 113 -8.75 -3.70 42.48
N ALA A 114 -9.88 -4.27 42.06
CA ALA A 114 -11.20 -3.65 42.21
C ALA A 114 -11.51 -3.35 43.68
N SER A 115 -11.23 -4.30 44.59
CA SER A 115 -11.36 -4.09 46.04
C SER A 115 -10.44 -2.98 46.56
N ALA A 116 -9.21 -2.89 46.06
CA ALA A 116 -8.24 -1.88 46.48
C ALA A 116 -8.60 -0.47 45.98
N LEU A 117 -9.19 -0.33 44.79
CA LEU A 117 -9.69 0.94 44.26
C LEU A 117 -10.96 1.41 45.01
N LEU A 118 -11.85 0.49 45.38
CA LEU A 118 -13.02 0.82 46.20
C LEU A 118 -12.60 1.29 47.61
N ARG A 119 -11.66 0.57 48.27
CA ARG A 119 -11.10 0.90 49.59
C ARG A 119 -10.18 2.15 49.64
N ALA A 120 -10.01 2.86 48.53
CA ALA A 120 -9.09 4.01 48.45
C ALA A 120 -9.59 5.28 49.18
N GLU A 121 -10.77 5.24 49.80
CA GLU A 121 -11.37 6.36 50.54
C GLU A 121 -11.63 6.08 52.02
N ASP A 122 -11.66 4.81 52.45
CA ASP A 122 -11.81 4.44 53.88
C ASP A 122 -10.66 5.02 54.74
N GLU A 123 -9.46 5.19 54.16
CA GLU A 123 -8.31 5.84 54.81
C GLU A 123 -8.45 7.38 54.95
N LYS A 124 -9.48 8.02 54.38
CA LYS A 124 -9.76 9.46 54.59
C LYS A 124 -10.62 9.72 55.82
N GLU A 125 -11.65 8.90 56.10
CA GLU A 125 -12.47 9.08 57.31
C GLU A 125 -11.66 8.81 58.58
N PHE A 126 -10.75 7.82 58.54
CA PHE A 126 -9.86 7.49 59.65
C PHE A 126 -8.85 8.57 60.04
N LEU A 127 -8.69 9.64 59.23
CA LEU A 127 -7.86 10.79 59.56
C LEU A 127 -8.64 11.97 60.18
N VAL A 128 -9.97 11.92 60.18
CA VAL A 128 -10.84 12.99 60.70
C VAL A 128 -11.37 12.68 62.10
N LEU A 129 -11.48 11.39 62.47
CA LEU A 129 -11.87 10.94 63.82
C LEU A 129 -10.67 10.54 64.71
N GLY A 130 -9.47 11.03 64.39
CA GLY A 130 -8.23 10.72 65.11
C GLY A 130 -8.05 11.40 66.48
N THR A 131 -9.06 12.14 66.97
CA THR A 131 -8.98 12.94 68.21
C THR A 131 -9.76 12.34 69.38
N GLU A 132 -9.61 11.04 69.65
CA GLU A 132 -9.83 10.53 71.01
C GLU A 132 -8.98 9.28 71.31
N ARG A 133 -7.83 9.49 71.98
CA ARG A 133 -7.05 8.40 72.57
C ARG A 133 -7.63 8.06 73.95
N GLN A 134 -8.33 6.94 74.09
CA GLN A 134 -8.39 6.25 75.39
C GLN A 134 -8.07 4.76 75.27
N LYS A 135 -7.55 4.25 76.39
CA LYS A 135 -6.93 2.95 76.63
C LYS A 135 -7.91 1.80 76.44
N ILE A 136 -7.38 0.61 76.16
CA ILE A 136 -7.23 -0.45 77.18
C ILE A 136 -6.21 -1.50 76.68
N GLU A 137 -5.51 -2.13 77.62
CA GLU A 137 -4.51 -3.18 77.38
C GLU A 137 -5.19 -4.56 77.43
N GLY A 138 -4.62 -5.58 76.78
CA GLY A 138 -5.14 -6.95 76.86
C GLY A 138 -4.42 -7.96 75.98
N THR A 139 -3.55 -8.78 76.57
CA THR A 139 -2.97 -9.95 75.92
C THR A 139 -3.78 -11.20 76.19
N ALA A 140 -3.98 -12.02 75.14
CA ALA A 140 -4.17 -13.47 75.17
C ALA A 140 -5.10 -14.10 76.23
N GLU A 141 -6.25 -14.60 75.78
CA GLU A 141 -6.75 -15.89 76.25
C GLU A 141 -7.62 -16.57 75.18
N SER A 142 -7.80 -17.89 75.26
CA SER A 142 -8.52 -18.67 74.25
C SER A 142 -9.21 -19.90 74.85
N CYS A 143 -10.53 -19.85 75.03
CA CYS A 143 -11.44 -21.00 75.05
C CYS A 143 -12.90 -20.57 75.32
N GLN A 144 -13.85 -21.34 74.76
CA GLN A 144 -15.21 -21.61 75.30
C GLN A 144 -16.24 -20.44 75.39
N GLN A 145 -17.54 -20.63 75.14
CA GLN A 145 -18.27 -21.70 74.44
C GLN A 145 -19.66 -21.19 73.97
N ASP A 146 -20.54 -22.09 73.50
CA ASP A 146 -21.96 -21.89 73.09
C ASP A 146 -22.21 -21.03 71.82
N GLY A 147 -23.12 -21.34 70.89
CA GLY A 147 -24.18 -22.38 70.81
C GLY A 147 -25.56 -21.84 71.21
N ASP A 148 -26.70 -22.15 70.56
CA ASP A 148 -27.00 -22.83 69.28
C ASP A 148 -28.51 -22.50 68.94
N ALA A 149 -29.11 -22.63 67.75
CA ALA A 149 -28.68 -23.15 66.45
C ALA A 149 -29.16 -22.20 65.30
N VAL A 150 -29.95 -22.52 64.24
CA VAL A 150 -30.74 -23.70 63.82
C VAL A 150 -30.78 -23.81 62.27
N PHE A 151 -30.14 -24.82 61.68
CA PHE A 151 -30.81 -25.81 60.80
C PHE A 151 -29.87 -26.96 60.41
N SER A 152 -30.34 -28.20 60.53
CA SER A 152 -29.57 -29.41 60.26
C SER A 152 -29.91 -30.03 58.90
N GLY A 153 -28.87 -30.49 58.20
CA GLY A 153 -28.97 -31.57 57.21
C GLY A 153 -29.24 -31.18 55.76
N ILE A 154 -28.19 -31.20 54.95
CA ILE A 154 -28.13 -31.83 53.62
C ILE A 154 -26.68 -32.30 53.42
N GLN A 155 -26.47 -33.47 52.82
CA GLN A 155 -25.13 -34.00 52.52
C GLN A 155 -24.70 -33.61 51.09
N SER A 156 -23.38 -33.53 50.87
CA SER A 156 -22.71 -33.58 49.55
C SER A 156 -23.28 -32.68 48.43
N GLY A 157 -22.82 -31.42 48.39
CA GLY A 157 -23.03 -30.49 47.26
C GLY A 157 -22.02 -29.33 47.20
N GLY A 158 -20.85 -29.48 47.82
CA GLY A 158 -20.00 -28.36 48.27
C GLY A 158 -18.97 -27.80 47.28
N VAL A 159 -19.29 -27.73 45.98
CA VAL A 159 -18.38 -27.12 44.97
C VAL A 159 -19.10 -26.07 44.13
N GLU A 160 -20.24 -26.41 43.53
CA GLU A 160 -21.03 -25.47 42.70
C GLU A 160 -21.51 -24.26 43.52
N SER A 161 -22.02 -24.49 44.75
CA SER A 161 -22.51 -23.42 45.64
C SER A 161 -21.44 -22.42 46.09
N SER A 162 -20.16 -22.78 46.06
CA SER A 162 -19.05 -21.85 46.32
C SER A 162 -18.73 -20.98 45.10
N LEU A 163 -18.80 -21.54 43.89
CA LEU A 163 -18.49 -20.82 42.65
C LEU A 163 -19.55 -19.77 42.33
N GLU A 164 -20.84 -20.09 42.50
CA GLU A 164 -21.92 -19.11 42.36
C GLU A 164 -21.78 -17.94 43.34
N LEU A 165 -21.33 -18.21 44.57
CA LEU A 165 -21.15 -17.19 45.62
C LEU A 165 -19.97 -16.25 45.30
N GLU A 166 -18.86 -16.76 44.77
CA GLU A 166 -17.75 -15.90 44.32
C GLU A 166 -18.08 -15.13 43.04
N LEU A 167 -18.82 -15.72 42.10
CA LEU A 167 -19.32 -15.01 40.92
C LEU A 167 -20.25 -13.84 41.32
N GLU A 168 -21.17 -14.06 42.25
CA GLU A 168 -22.10 -13.01 42.69
C GLU A 168 -21.41 -11.91 43.50
N LYS A 169 -20.36 -12.23 44.28
CA LYS A 169 -19.45 -11.22 44.84
C LYS A 169 -18.76 -10.42 43.74
N ALA A 170 -18.23 -11.10 42.72
CA ALA A 170 -17.54 -10.46 41.60
C ALA A 170 -18.46 -9.50 40.82
N ARG A 171 -19.70 -9.91 40.53
CA ARG A 171 -20.73 -9.07 39.88
C ARG A 171 -21.03 -7.81 40.69
N ARG A 172 -21.24 -7.95 42.00
CA ARG A 172 -21.45 -6.79 42.90
C ARG A 172 -20.24 -5.85 42.96
N LEU A 173 -19.02 -6.41 42.90
CA LEU A 173 -17.78 -5.63 42.93
C LEU A 173 -17.59 -4.82 41.64
N ALA A 174 -17.78 -5.45 40.48
CA ALA A 174 -17.71 -4.80 39.17
C ALA A 174 -18.76 -3.67 39.02
N VAL A 175 -20.03 -3.94 39.34
CA VAL A 175 -21.11 -2.95 39.31
C VAL A 175 -20.82 -1.75 40.22
N ARG A 176 -20.29 -1.98 41.43
CA ARG A 176 -19.90 -0.89 42.35
C ARG A 176 -18.74 -0.04 41.81
N LEU A 177 -17.73 -0.69 41.23
CA LEU A 177 -16.57 0.00 40.67
C LEU A 177 -16.97 0.84 39.43
N ALA A 178 -17.79 0.27 38.55
CA ALA A 178 -18.32 0.93 37.35
C ALA A 178 -19.14 2.18 37.72
N LYS A 179 -20.08 2.07 38.67
CA LYS A 179 -20.86 3.22 39.16
C LYS A 179 -20.00 4.28 39.85
N LYS A 180 -18.93 3.90 40.55
CA LYS A 180 -18.02 4.84 41.21
C LYS A 180 -17.24 5.70 40.22
N TYR A 181 -16.70 5.09 39.16
CA TYR A 181 -15.84 5.78 38.18
C TYR A 181 -16.55 6.17 36.88
N ARG A 182 -17.84 5.84 36.72
CA ARG A 182 -18.69 6.11 35.55
C ARG A 182 -18.08 5.58 34.25
N CYS A 183 -17.59 4.34 34.32
CA CYS A 183 -16.86 3.67 33.25
C CYS A 183 -17.32 2.22 33.13
N THR A 184 -16.98 1.56 32.02
CA THR A 184 -17.01 0.10 32.00
C THR A 184 -15.92 -0.48 32.89
N VAL A 185 -16.20 -1.61 33.51
CA VAL A 185 -15.24 -2.45 34.22
C VAL A 185 -15.16 -3.79 33.51
N CYS A 186 -13.95 -4.19 33.15
CA CYS A 186 -13.62 -5.53 32.69
C CYS A 186 -12.88 -6.22 33.84
N MET A 187 -13.59 -7.00 34.67
CA MET A 187 -13.00 -7.62 35.84
C MET A 187 -12.67 -9.08 35.58
N THR A 188 -11.39 -9.45 35.66
CA THR A 188 -10.92 -10.80 35.35
C THR A 188 -10.97 -11.74 36.55
N GLY A 189 -11.21 -13.02 36.26
CA GLY A 189 -11.31 -14.10 37.25
C GLY A 189 -11.34 -15.48 36.60
N GLU A 190 -11.91 -16.47 37.29
CA GLU A 190 -12.23 -17.78 36.71
C GLU A 190 -13.22 -17.63 35.56
N GLN A 191 -14.27 -16.83 35.79
CA GLN A 191 -15.10 -16.18 34.76
C GLN A 191 -14.80 -14.67 34.77
N ASP A 192 -14.83 -14.02 33.61
CA ASP A 192 -14.69 -12.57 33.54
C ASP A 192 -16.06 -11.89 33.65
N VAL A 193 -16.09 -10.75 34.32
CA VAL A 193 -17.32 -9.97 34.57
C VAL A 193 -17.18 -8.58 33.97
N ILE A 194 -18.05 -8.27 33.01
CA ILE A 194 -18.13 -6.97 32.35
C ILE A 194 -19.31 -6.19 32.92
N SER A 195 -19.12 -4.93 33.33
CA SER A 195 -20.23 -4.07 33.76
C SER A 195 -19.96 -2.58 33.54
N ASP A 196 -20.95 -1.83 33.06
CA ASP A 196 -20.98 -0.36 33.07
C ASP A 196 -21.76 0.22 34.28
N GLY A 197 -22.29 -0.66 35.13
CA GLY A 197 -23.15 -0.34 36.26
C GLY A 197 -24.64 -0.62 36.02
N GLU A 198 -25.09 -0.72 34.77
CA GLU A 198 -26.47 -1.04 34.41
C GLU A 198 -26.56 -2.40 33.73
N ARG A 199 -25.73 -2.63 32.72
CA ARG A 199 -25.49 -3.93 32.10
C ARG A 199 -24.48 -4.75 32.91
N VAL A 200 -24.64 -6.08 32.89
CA VAL A 200 -23.66 -7.05 33.40
C VAL A 200 -23.59 -8.25 32.44
N LYS A 201 -22.39 -8.54 31.92
CA LYS A 201 -22.10 -9.77 31.15
C LYS A 201 -21.13 -10.65 31.96
N VAL A 202 -21.31 -11.96 31.90
CA VAL A 202 -20.38 -12.95 32.47
C VAL A 202 -19.85 -13.81 31.33
N ILE A 203 -18.53 -13.96 31.26
CA ILE A 203 -17.82 -14.63 30.16
C ILE A 203 -17.07 -15.82 30.74
N SER A 204 -17.31 -17.00 30.17
CA SER A 204 -16.79 -18.30 30.60
C SER A 204 -15.92 -18.94 29.52
N GLY A 205 -15.33 -20.10 29.80
CA GLY A 205 -14.44 -20.80 28.86
C GLY A 205 -13.02 -20.22 28.82
N GLY A 206 -12.20 -20.74 27.91
CA GLY A 206 -10.76 -20.47 27.89
C GLY A 206 -9.94 -21.45 28.75
N ASP A 207 -8.63 -21.48 28.50
CA ASP A 207 -7.71 -22.42 29.15
C ASP A 207 -6.98 -21.81 30.36
N GLY A 208 -6.97 -22.53 31.50
CA GLY A 208 -6.35 -22.09 32.75
C GLY A 208 -4.83 -21.82 32.69
N ARG A 209 -4.13 -22.33 31.66
CA ARG A 209 -2.72 -21.98 31.37
C ARG A 209 -2.56 -20.47 31.09
N ILE A 210 -3.61 -19.75 30.70
CA ILE A 210 -3.59 -18.28 30.53
C ILE A 210 -3.22 -17.53 31.82
N CYS A 211 -3.55 -18.08 33.00
CA CYS A 211 -3.19 -17.54 34.30
C CYS A 211 -1.70 -17.72 34.64
N ARG A 212 -0.99 -18.58 33.90
CA ARG A 212 0.45 -18.83 34.04
C ARG A 212 1.30 -17.97 33.10
N ILE A 213 0.71 -17.25 32.16
CA ILE A 213 1.42 -16.27 31.31
C ILE A 213 1.56 -14.94 32.06
N THR A 214 2.79 -14.52 32.32
CA THR A 214 3.09 -13.20 32.88
C THR A 214 2.49 -12.10 31.99
N GLY A 215 1.53 -11.34 32.54
CA GLY A 215 0.92 -10.21 31.83
C GLY A 215 -0.25 -10.55 30.91
N SER A 216 -0.86 -11.73 31.01
CA SER A 216 -2.10 -12.05 30.25
C SER A 216 -3.22 -11.04 30.46
N GLY A 217 -3.37 -10.50 31.68
CA GLY A 217 -4.25 -9.37 31.95
C GLY A 217 -3.84 -8.08 31.21
N CYS A 218 -2.55 -7.76 31.10
CA CYS A 218 -2.06 -6.58 30.38
C CYS A 218 -2.34 -6.67 28.87
N MET A 219 -2.23 -7.89 28.32
CA MET A 219 -2.59 -8.20 26.94
C MET A 219 -4.09 -8.02 26.68
N LEU A 220 -4.96 -8.49 27.59
CA LEU A 220 -6.41 -8.22 27.51
C LEU A 220 -6.71 -6.71 27.56
N SER A 221 -6.02 -5.93 28.41
CA SER A 221 -6.17 -4.46 28.45
C SER A 221 -5.88 -3.81 27.10
N ALA A 222 -4.93 -4.35 26.34
CA ALA A 222 -4.59 -3.87 25.00
C ALA A 222 -5.68 -4.20 23.97
N LEU A 223 -6.28 -5.40 24.04
CA LEU A 223 -7.45 -5.76 23.22
C LEU A 223 -8.66 -4.87 23.52
N CYS A 224 -8.94 -4.57 24.79
CA CYS A 224 -9.98 -3.61 25.17
C CYS A 224 -9.72 -2.21 24.58
N ALA A 225 -8.46 -1.75 24.62
CA ALA A 225 -8.09 -0.45 24.06
C ALA A 225 -8.20 -0.41 22.53
N LEU A 226 -7.81 -1.49 21.85
CA LEU A 226 -7.97 -1.65 20.41
C LEU A 226 -9.45 -1.62 19.99
N LYS A 227 -10.31 -2.38 20.67
CA LYS A 227 -11.75 -2.44 20.40
C LYS A 227 -12.43 -1.09 20.64
N CYS A 228 -12.14 -0.37 21.73
CA CYS A 228 -12.66 1.00 21.87
C CYS A 228 -12.12 1.96 20.80
N GLY A 229 -10.87 1.77 20.36
CA GLY A 229 -10.24 2.59 19.33
C GLY A 229 -10.80 2.40 17.91
N ASP A 230 -11.56 1.33 17.64
CA ASP A 230 -12.31 1.15 16.38
C ASP A 230 -13.67 1.88 16.38
N GLY A 231 -14.11 2.39 17.55
CA GLY A 231 -15.38 3.07 17.75
C GLY A 231 -16.45 2.26 18.48
N THR A 232 -16.16 1.00 18.85
CA THR A 232 -17.08 0.14 19.61
C THR A 232 -17.35 0.69 21.03
N ASP A 233 -18.60 0.59 21.50
CA ASP A 233 -19.02 0.96 22.86
C ASP A 233 -18.15 0.29 23.93
N SER A 234 -17.87 0.98 25.04
CA SER A 234 -16.91 0.51 26.06
C SER A 234 -17.31 -0.82 26.69
N PHE A 235 -18.61 -1.10 26.84
CA PHE A 235 -19.09 -2.38 27.38
C PHE A 235 -18.93 -3.51 26.36
N GLU A 236 -19.34 -3.30 25.11
CA GLU A 236 -19.22 -4.33 24.06
C GLU A 236 -17.74 -4.56 23.68
N ALA A 237 -16.91 -3.51 23.66
CA ALA A 237 -15.47 -3.59 23.44
C ALA A 237 -14.76 -4.40 24.54
N ALA A 238 -15.17 -4.21 25.81
CA ALA A 238 -14.68 -5.02 26.93
C ALA A 238 -15.14 -6.49 26.83
N ALA A 239 -16.38 -6.73 26.39
CA ALA A 239 -16.93 -8.06 26.21
C ALA A 239 -16.31 -8.83 25.04
N GLU A 240 -16.26 -8.23 23.84
CA GLU A 240 -15.62 -8.83 22.66
C GLU A 240 -14.15 -9.14 22.90
N ALA A 241 -13.42 -8.26 23.61
CA ALA A 241 -12.03 -8.49 23.96
C ALA A 241 -11.86 -9.71 24.87
N ALA A 242 -12.66 -9.84 25.94
CA ALA A 242 -12.58 -10.97 26.88
C ALA A 242 -13.05 -12.30 26.25
N GLU A 243 -14.14 -12.28 25.47
CA GLU A 243 -14.61 -13.45 24.69
C GLU A 243 -13.55 -13.89 23.67
N THR A 244 -12.95 -12.95 22.95
CA THR A 244 -11.86 -13.23 22.00
C THR A 244 -10.66 -13.85 22.70
N TRP A 245 -10.24 -13.26 23.82
CA TRP A 245 -9.04 -13.68 24.55
C TRP A 245 -9.20 -15.10 25.14
N ARG A 246 -10.36 -15.43 25.70
CA ARG A 246 -10.67 -16.77 26.21
C ARG A 246 -10.77 -17.81 25.10
N HIS A 247 -11.51 -17.55 24.03
CA HIS A 247 -11.62 -18.45 22.88
C HIS A 247 -10.25 -18.72 22.22
N CYS A 248 -9.36 -17.72 22.15
CA CYS A 248 -8.00 -17.93 21.65
C CYS A 248 -7.12 -18.75 22.61
N ALA A 249 -7.32 -18.62 23.93
CA ALA A 249 -6.63 -19.44 24.93
C ALA A 249 -7.11 -20.89 24.92
N GLU A 250 -8.41 -21.13 24.72
CA GLU A 250 -9.00 -22.46 24.51
C GLU A 250 -8.35 -23.15 23.30
N ARG A 251 -8.34 -22.48 22.14
CA ARG A 251 -7.70 -22.99 20.90
C ARG A 251 -6.18 -23.18 21.03
N ALA A 252 -5.48 -22.30 21.75
CA ALA A 252 -4.08 -22.53 22.07
C ALA A 252 -3.93 -23.82 22.89
N GLY A 253 -4.79 -24.01 23.89
CA GLY A 253 -4.81 -25.16 24.78
C GLY A 253 -5.11 -26.50 24.09
N GLU A 254 -6.05 -26.51 23.14
CA GLU A 254 -6.40 -27.67 22.30
C GLU A 254 -5.20 -28.24 21.52
N THR A 255 -4.23 -27.39 21.15
CA THR A 255 -3.13 -27.79 20.27
C THR A 255 -1.86 -28.21 21.01
N VAL A 256 -1.60 -27.68 22.21
CA VAL A 256 -0.33 -27.83 22.94
C VAL A 256 -0.25 -29.20 23.60
N ASP A 257 0.77 -30.01 23.26
CA ASP A 257 0.98 -31.30 23.93
C ASP A 257 1.54 -31.09 25.34
N GLU A 258 0.74 -31.41 26.36
CA GLU A 258 1.10 -31.20 27.77
C GLU A 258 2.29 -32.05 28.27
N LYS A 259 2.76 -33.02 27.48
CA LYS A 259 3.92 -33.88 27.81
C LYS A 259 5.22 -33.37 27.19
N GLU A 260 5.14 -32.73 26.03
CA GLU A 260 6.31 -32.29 25.25
C GLU A 260 6.51 -30.77 25.26
N GLU A 261 5.46 -29.99 25.55
CA GLU A 261 5.46 -28.53 25.39
C GLU A 261 5.16 -27.73 26.67
N GLY A 262 5.77 -26.55 26.75
CA GLY A 262 5.68 -25.68 27.92
C GLY A 262 4.78 -24.45 27.74
N ILE A 263 4.71 -23.63 28.80
CA ILE A 263 3.93 -22.37 28.81
C ILE A 263 4.37 -21.38 27.71
N GLY A 264 5.62 -21.47 27.23
CA GLY A 264 6.11 -20.70 26.08
C GLY A 264 5.40 -21.07 24.77
N SER A 265 5.25 -22.37 24.45
CA SER A 265 4.48 -22.83 23.29
C SER A 265 3.03 -22.34 23.37
N PHE A 266 2.41 -22.47 24.54
CA PHE A 266 1.04 -21.98 24.76
C PHE A 266 0.92 -20.45 24.57
N GLN A 267 1.91 -19.66 25.01
CA GLN A 267 1.91 -18.21 24.76
C GLN A 267 2.07 -17.86 23.27
N ILE A 268 2.90 -18.60 22.52
CA ILE A 268 3.06 -18.39 21.07
C ILE A 268 1.72 -18.71 20.37
N ARG A 269 1.15 -19.88 20.62
CA ARG A 269 -0.09 -20.32 19.96
C ARG A 269 -1.33 -19.52 20.36
N LEU A 270 -1.30 -18.84 21.51
CA LEU A 270 -2.31 -17.84 21.88
C LEU A 270 -2.24 -16.60 20.97
N LEU A 271 -1.05 -16.17 20.56
CA LEU A 271 -0.88 -15.10 19.57
C LEU A 271 -1.28 -15.57 18.17
N ASP A 272 -0.91 -16.79 17.78
CA ASP A 272 -1.29 -17.36 16.47
C ASP A 272 -2.81 -17.53 16.37
N ALA A 273 -3.46 -18.06 17.42
CA ALA A 273 -4.92 -18.21 17.49
C ALA A 273 -5.65 -16.87 17.46
N LEU A 274 -5.08 -15.82 18.07
CA LEU A 274 -5.57 -14.45 17.97
C LEU A 274 -5.42 -13.89 16.55
N SER A 275 -4.25 -14.03 15.92
CA SER A 275 -3.99 -13.56 14.56
C SER A 275 -4.92 -14.23 13.56
N LEU A 276 -4.99 -15.57 13.56
CA LEU A 276 -5.86 -16.33 12.67
C LEU A 276 -7.35 -16.00 12.90
N LYS A 277 -7.78 -15.78 14.16
CA LYS A 277 -9.16 -15.36 14.45
C LYS A 277 -9.44 -13.97 13.90
N MET A 278 -8.55 -13.00 14.08
CA MET A 278 -8.72 -11.65 13.55
C MET A 278 -8.57 -11.59 12.02
N GLU A 279 -7.76 -12.45 11.41
CA GLU A 279 -7.71 -12.64 9.95
C GLU A 279 -9.00 -13.26 9.41
N MET A 280 -9.56 -14.28 10.07
CA MET A 280 -10.86 -14.85 9.71
C MET A 280 -12.01 -13.85 9.92
N GLU A 281 -11.97 -13.05 10.98
CA GLU A 281 -12.96 -11.99 11.22
C GLU A 281 -12.77 -10.80 10.28
N ARG A 282 -11.55 -10.46 9.89
CA ARG A 282 -11.26 -9.46 8.84
C ARG A 282 -11.65 -9.99 7.47
N GLY A 283 -11.45 -11.27 7.18
CA GLY A 283 -11.94 -11.95 5.98
C GLY A 283 -13.46 -11.89 5.90
N ARG A 284 -14.17 -12.32 6.96
CA ARG A 284 -15.64 -12.21 7.06
C ARG A 284 -16.13 -10.76 7.05
N ARG A 285 -15.43 -9.83 7.72
CA ARG A 285 -15.72 -8.38 7.65
C ARG A 285 -15.47 -7.84 6.24
N MET A 286 -14.49 -8.34 5.48
CA MET A 286 -14.26 -7.98 4.08
C MET A 286 -15.27 -8.66 3.13
N GLU A 287 -15.78 -9.86 3.42
CA GLU A 287 -16.88 -10.49 2.68
C GLU A 287 -18.22 -9.75 2.95
N VAL A 288 -18.51 -9.41 4.20
CA VAL A 288 -19.71 -8.65 4.59
C VAL A 288 -19.60 -7.19 4.13
N GLN A 289 -18.43 -6.55 4.23
CA GLN A 289 -18.18 -5.25 3.60
C GLN A 289 -18.13 -5.35 2.08
N SER A 290 -17.79 -6.47 1.47
CA SER A 290 -17.92 -6.66 0.02
C SER A 290 -19.40 -6.69 -0.34
N ARG A 291 -20.22 -7.46 0.38
CA ARG A 291 -21.69 -7.47 0.25
C ARG A 291 -22.36 -6.13 0.58
N MET A 292 -21.80 -5.33 1.50
CA MET A 292 -22.31 -4.00 1.84
C MET A 292 -21.76 -2.88 0.95
N LYS A 293 -20.57 -3.02 0.35
CA LYS A 293 -20.05 -2.14 -0.71
C LYS A 293 -20.67 -2.48 -2.06
N GLN A 294 -21.10 -3.71 -2.30
CA GLN A 294 -22.04 -4.06 -3.37
C GLN A 294 -23.34 -3.27 -3.23
N ASN A 295 -23.84 -3.08 -1.99
CA ASN A 295 -24.96 -2.17 -1.69
C ASN A 295 -24.58 -0.67 -1.58
N LYS A 296 -23.37 -0.27 -2.01
CA LYS A 296 -22.96 1.13 -2.23
C LYS A 296 -22.05 1.23 -3.46
N LYS A 297 -22.65 0.98 -4.62
CA LYS A 297 -22.14 1.28 -5.98
C LYS A 297 -20.66 0.99 -6.23
N ARG A 298 -20.39 -0.09 -6.97
CA ARG A 298 -19.20 -0.14 -7.83
C ARG A 298 -19.62 -0.16 -9.30
N TYR A 299 -19.22 0.92 -9.97
CA TYR A 299 -19.30 1.08 -11.41
C TYR A 299 -18.29 0.18 -12.12
N ILE A 300 -18.36 0.17 -13.46
CA ILE A 300 -17.45 -0.57 -14.34
C ILE A 300 -15.98 -0.20 -14.07
N SER A 301 -15.08 -1.19 -14.06
CA SER A 301 -13.66 -0.94 -13.76
C SER A 301 -12.82 -0.59 -15.00
N PRO A 302 -11.67 0.08 -14.85
CA PRO A 302 -10.69 0.30 -15.92
C PRO A 302 -10.37 -0.97 -16.72
N GLU A 303 -10.14 -2.09 -16.05
CA GLU A 303 -9.78 -3.36 -16.68
C GLU A 303 -10.91 -3.94 -17.53
N GLN A 304 -12.17 -3.62 -17.21
CA GLN A 304 -13.33 -3.95 -18.03
C GLN A 304 -13.44 -3.04 -19.25
N LEU A 305 -13.02 -1.77 -19.19
CA LEU A 305 -13.08 -0.84 -20.32
C LEU A 305 -11.86 -0.89 -21.26
N ARG A 306 -10.76 -1.48 -20.80
CA ARG A 306 -9.45 -1.55 -21.49
C ARG A 306 -9.50 -1.82 -22.99
N LEU A 307 -10.23 -2.84 -23.44
CA LEU A 307 -10.52 -3.06 -24.86
C LEU A 307 -12.02 -3.23 -25.09
N TYR A 308 -12.63 -2.15 -25.58
CA TYR A 308 -14.07 -1.99 -25.70
C TYR A 308 -14.49 -2.13 -27.19
N ALA A 309 -15.10 -3.26 -27.55
CA ALA A 309 -15.56 -3.49 -28.92
C ALA A 309 -16.92 -2.81 -29.15
N VAL A 310 -17.03 -1.93 -30.14
CA VAL A 310 -18.29 -1.26 -30.52
C VAL A 310 -18.79 -1.83 -31.84
N THR A 311 -19.98 -2.43 -31.85
CA THR A 311 -20.50 -3.13 -33.05
C THR A 311 -20.82 -2.18 -34.20
N ASP A 312 -20.55 -2.63 -35.43
CA ASP A 312 -21.10 -2.03 -36.64
C ASP A 312 -21.11 -3.09 -37.76
N ARG A 313 -22.31 -3.45 -38.27
CA ARG A 313 -22.46 -4.54 -39.25
C ARG A 313 -21.75 -4.27 -40.58
N LYS A 314 -21.42 -3.02 -40.90
CA LYS A 314 -20.72 -2.63 -42.14
C LYS A 314 -19.36 -3.31 -42.30
N TRP A 315 -18.74 -3.74 -41.21
CA TRP A 315 -17.39 -4.30 -41.18
C TRP A 315 -17.34 -5.83 -41.06
N LEU A 316 -18.49 -6.51 -41.01
CA LEU A 316 -18.57 -7.97 -41.03
C LEU A 316 -18.17 -8.50 -42.42
N ALA A 317 -17.46 -9.63 -42.46
CA ALA A 317 -17.20 -10.34 -43.71
C ALA A 317 -18.45 -11.10 -44.18
N GLU A 318 -18.47 -11.52 -45.45
CA GLU A 318 -19.57 -12.30 -46.02
C GLU A 318 -19.74 -13.63 -45.25
N GLY A 319 -20.94 -13.85 -44.69
CA GLY A 319 -21.26 -15.00 -43.85
C GLY A 319 -21.01 -14.81 -42.34
N GLU A 320 -20.39 -13.70 -41.90
CA GLU A 320 -20.26 -13.40 -40.47
C GLU A 320 -21.55 -12.81 -39.88
N THR A 321 -21.81 -13.11 -38.59
CA THR A 321 -22.87 -12.49 -37.79
C THR A 321 -22.27 -11.73 -36.60
N LEU A 322 -23.00 -10.76 -36.02
CA LEU A 322 -22.54 -10.11 -34.79
C LEU A 322 -22.33 -11.13 -33.66
N GLU A 323 -23.22 -12.11 -33.50
CA GLU A 323 -23.09 -13.22 -32.54
C GLU A 323 -21.72 -13.92 -32.66
N THR A 324 -21.37 -14.42 -33.85
CA THR A 324 -20.12 -15.17 -34.10
C THR A 324 -18.88 -14.31 -33.94
N VAL A 325 -18.93 -13.04 -34.34
CA VAL A 325 -17.80 -12.11 -34.22
C VAL A 325 -17.61 -11.65 -32.77
N VAL A 326 -18.68 -11.33 -32.05
CA VAL A 326 -18.61 -10.94 -30.63
C VAL A 326 -18.13 -12.11 -29.76
N GLU A 327 -18.62 -13.34 -29.95
CA GLU A 327 -18.08 -14.48 -29.21
C GLU A 327 -16.59 -14.69 -29.50
N THR A 328 -16.15 -14.54 -30.76
CA THR A 328 -14.72 -14.65 -31.14
C THR A 328 -13.87 -13.57 -30.47
N LEU A 329 -14.32 -12.31 -30.50
CA LEU A 329 -13.62 -11.17 -29.90
C LEU A 329 -13.54 -11.29 -28.38
N VAL A 330 -14.65 -11.61 -27.70
CA VAL A 330 -14.73 -11.78 -26.26
C VAL A 330 -13.88 -12.97 -25.78
N ARG A 331 -13.93 -14.11 -26.47
CA ARG A 331 -13.04 -15.26 -26.19
C ARG A 331 -11.56 -14.98 -26.42
N SER A 332 -11.22 -13.91 -27.15
CA SER A 332 -9.84 -13.49 -27.41
C SER A 332 -9.31 -12.44 -26.43
N GLY A 333 -10.18 -11.87 -25.57
CA GLY A 333 -9.80 -10.88 -24.56
C GLY A 333 -10.41 -9.48 -24.69
N VAL A 334 -11.42 -9.27 -25.53
CA VAL A 334 -12.23 -8.03 -25.47
C VAL A 334 -12.96 -7.96 -24.12
N THR A 335 -12.85 -6.82 -23.44
CA THR A 335 -13.24 -6.66 -22.03
C THR A 335 -14.60 -5.98 -21.84
N CYS A 336 -15.10 -5.23 -22.83
CA CYS A 336 -16.44 -4.64 -22.86
C CYS A 336 -17.01 -4.67 -24.29
N VAL A 337 -18.33 -4.77 -24.45
CA VAL A 337 -19.00 -4.78 -25.79
C VAL A 337 -20.14 -3.77 -25.81
N GLN A 338 -20.20 -2.93 -26.85
CA GLN A 338 -21.32 -2.01 -27.10
C GLN A 338 -22.14 -2.49 -28.29
N LEU A 339 -23.41 -2.82 -28.06
CA LEU A 339 -24.38 -2.96 -29.15
C LEU A 339 -24.79 -1.56 -29.64
N ARG A 340 -24.36 -1.25 -30.86
CA ARG A 340 -24.65 -0.01 -31.59
C ARG A 340 -25.31 -0.33 -32.91
N GLU A 341 -26.60 -0.03 -32.98
CA GLU A 341 -27.46 -0.17 -34.16
C GLU A 341 -28.24 1.12 -34.38
N LYS A 342 -28.19 1.69 -35.59
CA LYS A 342 -28.87 2.96 -35.92
C LYS A 342 -29.95 2.85 -36.99
N HIS A 343 -30.11 1.65 -37.59
CA HIS A 343 -31.04 1.42 -38.71
C HIS A 343 -31.93 0.16 -38.53
N ALA A 344 -31.70 -0.63 -37.49
CA ALA A 344 -32.56 -1.75 -37.10
C ALA A 344 -33.76 -1.27 -36.26
N SER A 345 -34.84 -2.04 -36.25
CA SER A 345 -36.01 -1.80 -35.40
C SER A 345 -35.75 -2.15 -33.93
N ASP A 346 -36.58 -1.61 -33.02
CA ASP A 346 -36.54 -1.94 -31.59
C ASP A 346 -36.61 -3.46 -31.34
N GLU A 347 -37.40 -4.20 -32.13
CA GLU A 347 -37.57 -5.65 -31.99
C GLU A 347 -36.30 -6.42 -32.39
N GLU A 348 -35.66 -6.02 -33.48
CA GLU A 348 -34.37 -6.58 -33.92
C GLU A 348 -33.25 -6.27 -32.92
N ILE A 349 -33.19 -5.04 -32.39
CA ILE A 349 -32.19 -4.62 -31.38
C ILE A 349 -32.38 -5.42 -30.08
N ILE A 350 -33.63 -5.64 -29.64
CA ILE A 350 -33.91 -6.48 -28.46
C ILE A 350 -33.55 -7.95 -28.72
N SER A 351 -33.81 -8.45 -29.92
CA SER A 351 -33.51 -9.84 -30.30
C SER A 351 -32.01 -10.11 -30.33
N GLU A 352 -31.25 -9.34 -31.11
CA GLU A 352 -29.79 -9.42 -31.21
C GLU A 352 -29.13 -9.17 -29.85
N GLY A 353 -29.56 -8.09 -29.16
CA GLY A 353 -29.00 -7.70 -27.86
C GLY A 353 -29.15 -8.77 -26.79
N LYS A 354 -30.23 -9.55 -26.77
CA LYS A 354 -30.38 -10.67 -25.82
C LYS A 354 -29.35 -11.77 -26.06
N LYS A 355 -29.06 -12.12 -27.31
CA LYS A 355 -28.04 -13.12 -27.66
C LYS A 355 -26.63 -12.64 -27.31
N LEU A 356 -26.30 -11.39 -27.66
CA LEU A 356 -25.02 -10.78 -27.30
C LEU A 356 -24.87 -10.69 -25.76
N ASN A 357 -25.94 -10.41 -25.03
CA ASN A 357 -25.94 -10.38 -23.56
C ASN A 357 -25.65 -11.76 -22.96
N GLU A 358 -26.19 -12.84 -23.53
CA GLU A 358 -25.89 -14.22 -23.13
C GLU A 358 -24.40 -14.57 -23.37
N ILE A 359 -23.87 -14.25 -24.54
CA ILE A 359 -22.44 -14.42 -24.89
C ILE A 359 -21.54 -13.63 -23.94
N CYS A 360 -21.83 -12.35 -23.71
CA CYS A 360 -21.01 -11.50 -22.86
C CYS A 360 -21.06 -11.96 -21.39
N ARG A 361 -22.25 -12.31 -20.86
CA ARG A 361 -22.41 -12.86 -19.49
C ARG A 361 -21.65 -14.17 -19.28
N LYS A 362 -21.70 -15.10 -20.24
CA LYS A 362 -20.94 -16.37 -20.24
C LYS A 362 -19.43 -16.16 -20.06
N HIS A 363 -18.91 -15.00 -20.49
CA HIS A 363 -17.51 -14.62 -20.41
C HIS A 363 -17.22 -13.49 -19.41
N HIS A 364 -18.17 -13.12 -18.54
CA HIS A 364 -18.07 -12.05 -17.53
C HIS A 364 -17.79 -10.64 -18.10
N VAL A 365 -18.12 -10.42 -19.37
CA VAL A 365 -18.00 -9.13 -20.07
C VAL A 365 -19.32 -8.35 -19.95
N PRO A 366 -19.31 -7.04 -19.65
CA PRO A 366 -20.50 -6.19 -19.72
C PRO A 366 -20.91 -5.94 -21.18
N LEU A 367 -22.21 -6.12 -21.47
CA LEU A 367 -22.84 -5.57 -22.67
C LEU A 367 -23.45 -4.20 -22.35
N ILE A 368 -23.09 -3.20 -23.14
CA ILE A 368 -23.61 -1.83 -23.10
C ILE A 368 -24.47 -1.59 -24.36
N VAL A 369 -25.55 -0.81 -24.26
CA VAL A 369 -26.39 -0.43 -25.43
C VAL A 369 -26.17 1.05 -25.78
N ASN A 370 -26.03 1.37 -27.06
CA ASN A 370 -25.85 2.73 -27.56
C ASN A 370 -27.19 3.51 -27.61
N ASP A 371 -27.20 4.73 -27.08
CA ASP A 371 -28.24 5.78 -27.13
C ASP A 371 -29.64 5.42 -26.56
N ARG A 372 -29.92 4.16 -26.21
CA ARG A 372 -31.27 3.65 -25.88
C ARG A 372 -31.38 2.97 -24.50
N PRO A 373 -31.56 3.74 -23.40
CA PRO A 373 -31.76 3.19 -22.05
C PRO A 373 -32.97 2.26 -21.93
N ASP A 374 -34.06 2.55 -22.65
CA ASP A 374 -35.27 1.72 -22.61
C ASP A 374 -35.05 0.33 -23.23
N LEU A 375 -34.16 0.21 -24.23
CA LEU A 375 -33.79 -1.07 -24.84
C LEU A 375 -32.78 -1.83 -23.97
N ALA A 376 -31.81 -1.15 -23.36
CA ALA A 376 -30.89 -1.74 -22.38
C ALA A 376 -31.65 -2.53 -21.29
N LYS A 377 -32.72 -1.92 -20.76
CA LYS A 377 -33.60 -2.52 -19.74
C LYS A 377 -34.39 -3.73 -20.26
N LYS A 378 -34.89 -3.71 -21.51
CA LYS A 378 -35.61 -4.82 -22.17
C LYS A 378 -34.69 -6.00 -22.56
N ILE A 379 -33.41 -5.71 -22.82
CA ILE A 379 -32.35 -6.69 -23.13
C ILE A 379 -31.81 -7.33 -21.84
N GLY A 380 -31.87 -6.62 -20.71
CA GLY A 380 -31.15 -6.99 -19.49
C GLY A 380 -29.64 -6.77 -19.61
N ALA A 381 -29.23 -5.80 -20.42
CA ALA A 381 -27.83 -5.41 -20.62
C ALA A 381 -27.22 -4.89 -19.29
N ALA A 382 -25.89 -4.80 -19.22
CA ALA A 382 -25.21 -4.26 -18.05
C ALA A 382 -25.27 -2.72 -17.99
N GLY A 383 -25.52 -2.05 -19.11
CA GLY A 383 -25.56 -0.59 -19.16
C GLY A 383 -26.00 0.03 -20.47
N VAL A 384 -25.87 1.36 -20.54
CA VAL A 384 -26.11 2.19 -21.72
C VAL A 384 -24.94 3.17 -21.92
N HIS A 385 -24.64 3.55 -23.17
CA HIS A 385 -23.76 4.68 -23.49
C HIS A 385 -24.61 5.80 -24.12
N VAL A 386 -24.38 7.04 -23.73
CA VAL A 386 -25.23 8.20 -24.07
C VAL A 386 -24.39 9.28 -24.75
N GLY A 387 -24.83 9.73 -25.93
CA GLY A 387 -24.26 10.85 -26.67
C GLY A 387 -24.75 12.22 -26.15
N LEU A 388 -24.00 13.27 -26.47
CA LEU A 388 -24.34 14.67 -26.13
C LEU A 388 -25.68 15.15 -26.74
N SER A 389 -26.14 14.49 -27.80
CA SER A 389 -27.39 14.79 -28.52
C SER A 389 -28.64 14.15 -27.93
N ASP A 390 -28.50 13.27 -26.93
CA ASP A 390 -29.50 12.23 -26.66
C ASP A 390 -30.37 12.59 -25.44
N MET A 391 -30.98 11.59 -24.78
CA MET A 391 -31.91 11.79 -23.66
C MET A 391 -31.30 12.56 -22.46
N GLY A 392 -29.98 12.47 -22.31
CA GLY A 392 -29.21 13.02 -21.19
C GLY A 392 -28.97 11.98 -20.08
N ILE A 393 -27.80 12.08 -19.44
CA ILE A 393 -27.30 11.08 -18.47
C ILE A 393 -28.20 11.02 -17.22
N GLU A 394 -28.65 12.18 -16.71
CA GLU A 394 -29.57 12.26 -15.57
C GLU A 394 -30.89 11.48 -15.83
N LYS A 395 -31.49 11.62 -17.02
CA LYS A 395 -32.73 10.91 -17.37
C LYS A 395 -32.51 9.43 -17.68
N ALA A 396 -31.36 9.07 -18.25
CA ALA A 396 -30.97 7.68 -18.38
C ALA A 396 -30.84 7.03 -16.98
N ARG A 397 -30.30 7.77 -16.00
CA ARG A 397 -30.19 7.36 -14.61
C ARG A 397 -31.55 7.24 -13.92
N GLU A 398 -32.47 8.18 -14.12
CA GLU A 398 -33.86 8.09 -13.65
C GLU A 398 -34.59 6.85 -14.19
N LEU A 399 -34.41 6.52 -15.48
CA LEU A 399 -35.13 5.42 -16.13
C LEU A 399 -34.53 4.04 -15.83
N LEU A 400 -33.21 3.94 -15.68
CA LEU A 400 -32.51 2.67 -15.41
C LEU A 400 -32.40 2.37 -13.91
N GLY A 401 -32.16 3.39 -13.10
CA GLY A 401 -31.82 3.25 -11.68
C GLY A 401 -30.30 3.19 -11.42
N GLU A 402 -29.97 2.86 -10.17
CA GLU A 402 -28.60 2.91 -9.65
C GLU A 402 -27.74 1.69 -10.04
N ASP A 403 -28.36 0.62 -10.55
CA ASP A 403 -27.73 -0.69 -10.81
C ASP A 403 -27.14 -0.85 -12.23
N PHE A 404 -27.46 0.05 -13.16
CA PHE A 404 -26.96 0.00 -14.54
C PHE A 404 -25.73 0.88 -14.72
N ILE A 405 -24.79 0.44 -15.56
CA ILE A 405 -23.65 1.25 -16.01
C ILE A 405 -24.16 2.32 -17.01
N ILE A 406 -23.75 3.58 -16.84
CA ILE A 406 -24.06 4.68 -17.77
C ILE A 406 -22.79 5.39 -18.24
N GLY A 407 -22.40 5.16 -19.49
CA GLY A 407 -21.32 5.89 -20.15
C GLY A 407 -21.77 7.22 -20.74
N GLY A 408 -20.97 8.28 -20.57
CA GLY A 408 -21.18 9.58 -21.23
C GLY A 408 -20.19 9.83 -22.37
N SER A 409 -20.58 10.55 -23.42
CA SER A 409 -19.63 11.09 -24.40
C SER A 409 -19.14 12.48 -24.00
N ALA A 410 -17.86 12.80 -24.23
CA ALA A 410 -17.32 14.15 -24.02
C ALA A 410 -16.20 14.51 -25.01
N HIS A 411 -16.09 15.80 -25.34
CA HIS A 411 -15.09 16.36 -26.27
C HIS A 411 -14.18 17.42 -25.62
N ASN A 412 -14.33 17.70 -24.33
CA ASN A 412 -13.49 18.61 -23.55
C ASN A 412 -13.66 18.38 -22.04
N VAL A 413 -12.73 18.92 -21.24
CA VAL A 413 -12.72 18.82 -19.76
C VAL A 413 -14.07 19.20 -19.13
N LYS A 414 -14.72 20.26 -19.63
CA LYS A 414 -15.98 20.77 -19.09
C LYS A 414 -17.13 19.79 -19.31
N GLU A 415 -17.22 19.17 -20.48
CA GLU A 415 -18.21 18.13 -20.77
C GLU A 415 -17.98 16.87 -19.94
N ALA A 416 -16.73 16.44 -19.76
CA ALA A 416 -16.39 15.27 -18.95
C ALA A 416 -16.79 15.46 -17.47
N LEU A 417 -16.45 16.61 -16.88
CA LEU A 417 -16.88 17.01 -15.54
C LEU A 417 -18.41 17.11 -15.40
N GLN A 418 -19.10 17.61 -16.43
CA GLN A 418 -20.57 17.66 -16.45
C GLN A 418 -21.19 16.26 -16.51
N ALA A 419 -20.63 15.35 -17.31
CA ALA A 419 -21.07 13.97 -17.41
C ALA A 419 -20.87 13.20 -16.09
N GLN A 420 -19.69 13.30 -15.47
CA GLN A 420 -19.44 12.72 -14.13
C GLN A 420 -20.46 13.26 -13.11
N LYS A 421 -20.67 14.58 -13.07
CA LYS A 421 -21.64 15.20 -12.15
C LYS A 421 -23.09 14.75 -12.40
N ALA A 422 -23.46 14.46 -13.64
CA ALA A 422 -24.76 13.91 -14.03
C ALA A 422 -24.95 12.42 -13.67
N GLY A 423 -23.94 11.78 -13.07
CA GLY A 423 -23.98 10.36 -12.69
C GLY A 423 -23.58 9.41 -13.82
N ALA A 424 -22.61 9.83 -14.65
CA ALA A 424 -21.88 8.93 -15.53
C ALA A 424 -20.89 8.06 -14.74
N ASP A 425 -20.63 6.88 -15.29
CA ASP A 425 -19.85 5.81 -14.68
C ASP A 425 -18.52 5.57 -15.40
N TYR A 426 -18.42 6.06 -16.64
CA TYR A 426 -17.21 6.22 -17.43
C TYR A 426 -17.45 7.26 -18.55
N ILE A 427 -16.39 7.80 -19.14
CA ILE A 427 -16.43 8.75 -20.25
C ILE A 427 -15.85 8.12 -21.53
N GLY A 428 -16.49 8.40 -22.68
CA GLY A 428 -15.96 8.12 -24.01
C GLY A 428 -15.51 9.40 -24.72
N CYS A 429 -14.22 9.51 -25.01
CA CYS A 429 -13.60 10.71 -25.59
C CYS A 429 -13.12 10.48 -27.02
N GLY A 430 -13.58 11.29 -27.97
CA GLY A 430 -13.16 11.19 -29.36
C GLY A 430 -13.98 12.05 -30.34
N ALA A 431 -13.75 11.98 -31.65
CA ALA A 431 -12.79 11.10 -32.30
C ALA A 431 -11.34 11.56 -32.06
N VAL A 432 -10.46 10.69 -31.58
CA VAL A 432 -9.04 11.06 -31.36
C VAL A 432 -8.28 11.10 -32.70
N PHE A 433 -8.61 10.17 -33.62
CA PHE A 433 -8.13 10.20 -35.00
C PHE A 433 -9.29 10.31 -36.01
N GLY A 434 -8.99 10.82 -37.20
CA GLY A 434 -9.96 10.87 -38.31
C GLY A 434 -10.51 9.48 -38.63
N SER A 435 -11.84 9.33 -38.62
CA SER A 435 -12.49 8.02 -38.72
C SER A 435 -13.37 7.89 -39.97
N GLN A 436 -13.37 6.73 -40.61
CA GLN A 436 -14.28 6.43 -41.74
C GLN A 436 -15.75 6.15 -41.31
N THR A 437 -16.10 6.44 -40.05
CA THR A 437 -17.40 6.08 -39.43
C THR A 437 -18.28 7.30 -39.12
N LYS A 438 -17.72 8.52 -39.19
CA LYS A 438 -18.43 9.81 -39.14
C LYS A 438 -17.67 10.78 -40.06
N SER A 439 -18.36 11.47 -40.97
CA SER A 439 -17.74 12.37 -41.96
C SER A 439 -17.22 13.68 -41.36
N ASP A 440 -17.94 14.22 -40.37
CA ASP A 440 -17.73 15.56 -39.83
C ASP A 440 -17.42 15.49 -38.33
N VAL A 441 -16.14 15.27 -37.99
CA VAL A 441 -15.67 15.24 -36.60
C VAL A 441 -14.33 15.94 -36.48
N THR A 442 -14.31 17.02 -35.69
CA THR A 442 -13.07 17.64 -35.20
C THR A 442 -12.29 16.63 -34.35
N THR A 443 -11.03 16.38 -34.67
CA THR A 443 -10.19 15.47 -33.89
C THR A 443 -9.84 16.06 -32.53
N LEU A 444 -10.01 15.27 -31.47
CA LEU A 444 -9.60 15.63 -30.11
C LEU A 444 -8.06 15.66 -30.02
N ALA A 445 -7.49 16.78 -29.59
CA ALA A 445 -6.05 16.92 -29.38
C ALA A 445 -5.57 16.03 -28.23
N LYS A 446 -4.31 15.57 -28.28
CA LYS A 446 -3.76 14.69 -27.23
C LYS A 446 -3.75 15.38 -25.87
N GLU A 447 -3.47 16.68 -25.88
CA GLU A 447 -3.36 17.55 -24.71
C GLU A 447 -4.71 17.73 -24.00
N GLU A 448 -5.80 17.89 -24.77
CA GLU A 448 -7.16 17.94 -24.22
C GLU A 448 -7.60 16.57 -23.69
N LEU A 449 -7.18 15.47 -24.32
CA LEU A 449 -7.44 14.12 -23.81
C LEU A 449 -6.70 13.87 -22.48
N CYS A 450 -5.44 14.29 -22.34
CA CYS A 450 -4.72 14.27 -21.06
C CYS A 450 -5.48 15.09 -20.00
N ALA A 451 -5.84 16.34 -20.32
CA ALA A 451 -6.53 17.23 -19.41
C ALA A 451 -7.91 16.69 -18.97
N ILE A 452 -8.60 15.94 -19.82
CA ILE A 452 -9.83 15.22 -19.44
C ILE A 452 -9.51 14.14 -18.41
N CYS A 453 -8.52 13.29 -18.65
CA CYS A 453 -8.16 12.18 -17.75
C CYS A 453 -7.65 12.69 -16.39
N GLU A 454 -6.95 13.81 -16.35
CA GLU A 454 -6.51 14.48 -15.11
C GLU A 454 -7.66 15.14 -14.33
N ALA A 455 -8.81 15.41 -14.96
CA ALA A 455 -9.91 16.17 -14.37
C ALA A 455 -11.08 15.32 -13.84
N VAL A 456 -11.17 14.03 -14.18
CA VAL A 456 -12.28 13.15 -13.76
C VAL A 456 -11.82 12.03 -12.81
N GLU A 457 -12.75 11.58 -11.96
CA GLU A 457 -12.56 10.47 -11.01
C GLU A 457 -13.11 9.13 -11.54
N ILE A 458 -13.66 9.13 -12.76
CA ILE A 458 -14.29 7.97 -13.42
C ILE A 458 -13.53 7.60 -14.69
N PRO A 459 -13.49 6.31 -15.10
CA PRO A 459 -12.64 5.86 -16.20
C PRO A 459 -12.89 6.56 -17.54
N VAL A 460 -11.82 6.78 -18.31
CA VAL A 460 -11.85 7.44 -19.63
C VAL A 460 -11.42 6.48 -20.74
N VAL A 461 -12.23 6.41 -21.80
CA VAL A 461 -11.99 5.56 -22.96
C VAL A 461 -11.83 6.41 -24.22
N ALA A 462 -10.68 6.29 -24.90
CA ALA A 462 -10.47 6.93 -26.20
C ALA A 462 -11.24 6.19 -27.31
N ILE A 463 -11.89 6.94 -28.21
CA ILE A 463 -12.64 6.38 -29.35
C ILE A 463 -12.31 7.12 -30.66
N GLY A 464 -12.43 6.41 -31.79
CA GLY A 464 -12.44 6.99 -33.13
C GLY A 464 -11.08 6.96 -33.83
N GLY A 465 -11.01 6.20 -34.93
CA GLY A 465 -9.82 6.08 -35.79
C GLY A 465 -8.62 5.34 -35.19
N ILE A 466 -8.78 4.73 -34.01
CA ILE A 466 -7.73 3.94 -33.34
C ILE A 466 -7.56 2.58 -34.04
N THR A 467 -6.31 2.21 -34.31
CA THR A 467 -5.86 0.93 -34.89
C THR A 467 -4.73 0.34 -34.05
N ALA A 468 -4.33 -0.91 -34.34
CA ALA A 468 -3.20 -1.56 -33.66
C ALA A 468 -1.82 -0.98 -34.06
N GLU A 469 -1.78 0.03 -34.92
CA GLU A 469 -0.57 0.74 -35.37
C GLU A 469 -0.42 2.11 -34.68
N ASN A 470 -1.51 2.84 -34.47
CA ASN A 470 -1.51 4.17 -33.84
C ASN A 470 -1.91 4.18 -32.35
N ILE A 471 -2.40 3.07 -31.78
CA ILE A 471 -2.75 3.00 -30.35
C ILE A 471 -1.60 3.42 -29.41
N LYS A 472 -0.35 3.13 -29.78
CA LYS A 472 0.86 3.57 -29.05
C LYS A 472 0.98 5.09 -28.88
N GLU A 473 0.33 5.88 -29.73
CA GLU A 473 0.32 7.35 -29.61
C GLU A 473 -0.54 7.81 -28.42
N GLN A 474 -1.44 6.94 -27.94
CA GLN A 474 -2.23 7.16 -26.72
C GLN A 474 -1.44 6.85 -25.44
N THR A 475 -0.23 6.28 -25.53
CA THR A 475 0.64 6.08 -24.36
C THR A 475 0.90 7.43 -23.67
N GLY A 476 0.67 7.45 -22.36
CA GLY A 476 0.83 8.64 -21.52
C GLY A 476 -0.33 9.65 -21.58
N THR A 477 -1.51 9.29 -22.08
CA THR A 477 -2.71 10.15 -22.03
C THR A 477 -3.54 10.01 -20.75
N GLY A 478 -3.30 8.96 -19.95
CA GLY A 478 -4.11 8.65 -18.77
C GLY A 478 -5.39 7.85 -19.03
N ILE A 479 -5.66 7.45 -20.28
CA ILE A 479 -6.85 6.62 -20.59
C ILE A 479 -6.78 5.20 -20.00
N ASP A 480 -7.92 4.72 -19.53
CA ASP A 480 -8.10 3.36 -19.01
C ASP A 480 -8.27 2.32 -20.13
N GLY A 481 -8.72 2.75 -21.31
CA GLY A 481 -9.01 1.85 -22.43
C GLY A 481 -9.25 2.52 -23.78
N VAL A 482 -9.44 1.69 -24.80
CA VAL A 482 -9.83 2.13 -26.15
C VAL A 482 -11.12 1.47 -26.62
N ALA A 483 -11.98 2.27 -27.27
CA ALA A 483 -13.17 1.80 -27.96
C ALA A 483 -12.92 1.70 -29.47
N VAL A 484 -13.10 0.48 -30.01
CA VAL A 484 -12.69 0.13 -31.37
C VAL A 484 -13.87 -0.45 -32.16
N VAL A 485 -14.06 0.06 -33.38
CA VAL A 485 -15.07 -0.42 -34.35
C VAL A 485 -14.35 -1.21 -35.46
N SER A 486 -14.02 -0.55 -36.58
CA SER A 486 -13.43 -1.18 -37.77
C SER A 486 -12.13 -1.92 -37.48
N GLY A 487 -11.30 -1.39 -36.58
CA GLY A 487 -10.04 -2.02 -36.17
C GLY A 487 -10.18 -3.43 -35.58
N LEU A 488 -11.35 -3.80 -35.04
CA LEU A 488 -11.64 -5.17 -34.59
C LEU A 488 -12.55 -5.91 -35.58
N PHE A 489 -13.66 -5.31 -36.00
CA PHE A 489 -14.67 -6.01 -36.79
C PHE A 489 -14.19 -6.32 -38.22
N ALA A 490 -13.42 -5.43 -38.86
CA ALA A 490 -12.89 -5.64 -40.21
C ALA A 490 -11.61 -6.53 -40.26
N ALA A 491 -11.13 -7.02 -39.11
CA ALA A 491 -9.94 -7.86 -39.06
C ALA A 491 -10.20 -9.25 -39.67
N LYS A 492 -9.25 -9.73 -40.48
CA LYS A 492 -9.25 -11.09 -41.03
C LYS A 492 -8.94 -12.14 -39.96
N ASP A 493 -7.94 -11.86 -39.12
CA ASP A 493 -7.66 -12.61 -37.90
C ASP A 493 -8.07 -11.73 -36.70
N LYS A 494 -9.27 -12.00 -36.18
CA LYS A 494 -9.85 -11.26 -35.06
C LYS A 494 -9.13 -11.58 -33.73
N PRO A 495 -8.80 -12.85 -33.40
CA PRO A 495 -7.99 -13.17 -32.22
C PRO A 495 -6.61 -12.51 -32.18
N GLU A 496 -5.86 -12.51 -33.29
CA GLU A 496 -4.56 -11.85 -33.34
C GLU A 496 -4.69 -10.32 -33.20
N MET A 497 -5.71 -9.73 -33.83
CA MET A 497 -5.94 -8.29 -33.69
C MET A 497 -6.25 -7.89 -32.24
N VAL A 498 -7.04 -8.69 -31.52
CA VAL A 498 -7.29 -8.48 -30.08
C VAL A 498 -5.99 -8.57 -29.27
N ARG A 499 -5.12 -9.55 -29.52
CA ARG A 499 -3.79 -9.63 -28.89
C ARG A 499 -2.95 -8.38 -29.16
N ARG A 500 -2.90 -7.90 -30.41
CA ARG A 500 -2.16 -6.68 -30.78
C ARG A 500 -2.68 -5.43 -30.07
N PHE A 501 -3.99 -5.30 -29.87
CA PHE A 501 -4.57 -4.22 -29.09
C PHE A 501 -4.23 -4.31 -27.59
N LEU A 502 -4.38 -5.50 -26.99
CA LEU A 502 -4.10 -5.69 -25.56
C LEU A 502 -2.62 -5.47 -25.22
N LYS A 503 -1.70 -5.81 -26.14
CA LYS A 503 -0.25 -5.58 -25.97
C LYS A 503 0.13 -4.11 -25.76
N ALA A 504 -0.71 -3.16 -26.21
CA ALA A 504 -0.49 -1.73 -25.94
C ALA A 504 -0.72 -1.33 -24.47
N PHE A 505 -1.38 -2.18 -23.69
CA PHE A 505 -1.64 -2.01 -22.24
C PHE A 505 -0.79 -2.95 -21.36
N GLU A 506 0.18 -3.67 -21.93
CA GLU A 506 1.12 -4.46 -21.14
C GLU A 506 2.13 -3.54 -20.44
N MET A 507 2.30 -3.74 -19.13
CA MET A 507 3.32 -3.02 -18.37
C MET A 507 4.72 -3.40 -18.90
N LYS A 508 5.47 -2.39 -19.31
CA LYS A 508 6.85 -2.52 -19.78
C LYS A 508 7.78 -2.85 -18.62
N LYS A 509 8.74 -3.74 -18.85
CA LYS A 509 9.67 -4.25 -17.81
C LYS A 509 11.09 -3.83 -18.14
N VAL A 510 11.83 -3.31 -17.16
CA VAL A 510 13.22 -2.86 -17.36
C VAL A 510 14.10 -3.44 -16.26
N LEU A 511 15.23 -4.02 -16.66
CA LEU A 511 16.22 -4.59 -15.75
C LEU A 511 17.38 -3.61 -15.54
N THR A 512 17.71 -3.28 -14.29
CA THR A 512 19.03 -2.71 -13.96
C THR A 512 20.04 -3.80 -13.58
N ILE A 513 21.26 -3.70 -14.10
CA ILE A 513 22.41 -4.54 -13.74
C ILE A 513 23.49 -3.60 -13.19
N ALA A 514 23.56 -3.48 -11.85
CA ALA A 514 24.41 -2.49 -11.18
C ALA A 514 24.70 -2.83 -9.72
N GLY A 515 25.58 -2.04 -9.09
CA GLY A 515 25.75 -2.02 -7.63
C GLY A 515 24.55 -1.42 -6.87
N SER A 516 24.36 -1.87 -5.64
CA SER A 516 23.38 -1.39 -4.66
C SER A 516 24.00 -0.34 -3.75
N ASP A 517 23.47 0.88 -3.77
CA ASP A 517 23.80 1.95 -2.84
C ASP A 517 22.84 1.93 -1.64
N CYS A 518 23.34 1.62 -0.45
CA CYS A 518 22.52 1.57 0.77
C CYS A 518 21.99 2.95 1.22
N SER A 519 22.48 4.06 0.67
CA SER A 519 21.89 5.39 0.89
C SER A 519 20.63 5.65 0.06
N GLY A 520 20.40 4.84 -0.99
CA GLY A 520 19.25 4.92 -1.85
C GLY A 520 19.25 6.11 -2.82
N GLY A 521 20.40 6.75 -3.05
CA GLY A 521 20.57 7.90 -3.92
C GLY A 521 21.21 7.61 -5.27
N ALA A 522 21.87 6.46 -5.42
CA ALA A 522 22.47 5.99 -6.66
C ALA A 522 22.18 4.48 -6.89
N GLY A 523 22.87 3.86 -7.85
CA GLY A 523 22.81 2.41 -8.08
C GLY A 523 21.40 1.89 -8.43
N ILE A 524 21.14 0.62 -8.11
CA ILE A 524 19.83 0.00 -8.38
C ILE A 524 18.68 0.75 -7.69
N GLN A 525 18.92 1.43 -6.56
CA GLN A 525 17.89 2.19 -5.84
C GLN A 525 17.45 3.44 -6.60
N ALA A 526 18.39 4.18 -7.19
CA ALA A 526 18.08 5.27 -8.11
C ALA A 526 17.34 4.74 -9.36
N ASP A 527 17.85 3.65 -9.92
CA ASP A 527 17.31 3.04 -11.13
C ASP A 527 15.85 2.59 -10.96
N LEU A 528 15.54 1.82 -9.92
CA LEU A 528 14.20 1.31 -9.64
C LEU A 528 13.19 2.43 -9.33
N LYS A 529 13.61 3.46 -8.57
CA LYS A 529 12.78 4.66 -8.34
C LYS A 529 12.47 5.36 -9.65
N THR A 530 13.48 5.54 -10.51
CA THR A 530 13.32 6.17 -11.82
C THR A 530 12.44 5.36 -12.77
N MET A 531 12.58 4.04 -12.79
CA MET A 531 11.73 3.14 -13.57
C MET A 531 10.26 3.25 -13.13
N ALA A 532 10.00 3.20 -11.82
CA ALA A 532 8.65 3.37 -11.27
C ALA A 532 8.07 4.77 -11.57
N ALA A 533 8.85 5.84 -11.39
CA ALA A 533 8.45 7.21 -11.74
C ALA A 533 8.21 7.40 -13.24
N ASN A 534 8.93 6.66 -14.09
CA ASN A 534 8.70 6.60 -15.53
C ASN A 534 7.61 5.57 -15.91
N GLY A 535 6.86 4.98 -14.97
CA GLY A 535 5.74 4.09 -15.26
C GLY A 535 6.14 2.80 -15.99
N VAL A 536 7.26 2.18 -15.61
CA VAL A 536 7.69 0.85 -16.05
C VAL A 536 8.02 -0.02 -14.83
N TYR A 537 7.85 -1.34 -14.96
CA TYR A 537 8.20 -2.30 -13.92
C TYR A 537 9.72 -2.46 -13.83
N GLY A 538 10.31 -1.90 -12.77
CA GLY A 538 11.74 -2.01 -12.50
C GLY A 538 12.12 -3.34 -11.86
N MET A 539 13.18 -3.97 -12.35
CA MET A 539 13.79 -5.20 -11.82
C MET A 539 15.30 -4.99 -11.65
N SER A 540 15.97 -5.76 -10.80
CA SER A 540 17.40 -5.58 -10.55
C SER A 540 18.17 -6.90 -10.41
N ALA A 541 19.33 -6.98 -11.08
CA ALA A 541 20.39 -7.93 -10.77
C ALA A 541 21.53 -7.17 -10.06
N VAL A 542 21.83 -7.56 -8.83
CA VAL A 542 22.75 -6.84 -7.94
C VAL A 542 24.17 -7.37 -8.10
N MET A 543 25.09 -6.49 -8.51
CA MET A 543 26.46 -6.85 -8.88
C MET A 543 27.47 -6.59 -7.73
N ALA A 544 27.16 -5.63 -6.86
CA ALA A 544 27.90 -5.37 -5.63
C ALA A 544 26.99 -4.67 -4.61
N LEU A 545 27.31 -4.80 -3.33
CA LEU A 545 26.76 -3.97 -2.24
C LEU A 545 27.79 -2.90 -1.88
N THR A 546 27.41 -1.63 -1.83
CA THR A 546 28.26 -0.58 -1.25
C THR A 546 27.80 -0.23 0.16
N ALA A 547 28.76 -0.10 1.08
CA ALA A 547 28.58 0.62 2.33
C ALA A 547 28.87 2.09 2.03
N GLN A 548 27.81 2.88 1.90
CA GLN A 548 27.84 4.20 1.27
C GLN A 548 26.83 5.16 1.91
N ASN A 549 27.17 6.43 1.91
CA ASN A 549 26.27 7.53 2.24
C ASN A 549 26.69 8.80 1.49
N THR A 550 25.95 9.89 1.68
CA THR A 550 26.18 11.20 1.03
C THR A 550 27.60 11.78 1.17
N THR A 551 28.37 11.35 2.18
CA THR A 551 29.77 11.75 2.37
C THR A 551 30.80 10.91 1.62
N GLY A 552 30.41 9.76 1.05
CA GLY A 552 31.28 8.89 0.26
C GLY A 552 31.00 7.39 0.42
N VAL A 553 31.88 6.57 -0.16
CA VAL A 553 31.87 5.10 -0.06
C VAL A 553 32.88 4.65 0.99
N GLN A 554 32.43 3.84 1.96
CA GLN A 554 33.25 3.28 3.03
C GLN A 554 33.67 1.82 2.77
N GLY A 555 32.94 1.09 1.90
CA GLY A 555 33.28 -0.28 1.52
C GLY A 555 32.46 -0.79 0.33
N ILE A 556 32.95 -1.84 -0.33
CA ILE A 556 32.30 -2.51 -1.45
C ILE A 556 32.43 -4.02 -1.22
N MET A 557 31.35 -4.76 -1.47
CA MET A 557 31.30 -6.23 -1.45
C MET A 557 30.71 -6.70 -2.79
N GLU A 558 31.54 -7.29 -3.65
CA GLU A 558 31.11 -7.85 -4.94
C GLU A 558 30.30 -9.15 -4.74
N VAL A 559 29.36 -9.45 -5.64
CA VAL A 559 28.76 -10.80 -5.71
C VAL A 559 29.68 -11.73 -6.50
N THR A 560 29.58 -13.05 -6.30
CA THR A 560 30.36 -13.99 -7.13
C THR A 560 29.81 -14.02 -8.56
N PRO A 561 30.65 -14.23 -9.59
CA PRO A 561 30.20 -14.23 -11.00
C PRO A 561 29.08 -15.24 -11.27
N GLU A 562 29.08 -16.39 -10.61
CA GLU A 562 28.02 -17.40 -10.74
C GLU A 562 26.67 -16.88 -10.23
N PHE A 563 26.67 -16.11 -9.14
CA PHE A 563 25.45 -15.52 -8.58
C PHE A 563 25.00 -14.26 -9.36
N ALA A 564 25.92 -13.55 -10.01
CA ALA A 564 25.56 -12.54 -11.02
C ALA A 564 24.79 -13.18 -12.18
N GLY A 565 25.26 -14.31 -12.70
CA GLY A 565 24.58 -15.09 -13.74
C GLY A 565 23.19 -15.58 -13.30
N GLN A 566 23.10 -16.22 -12.13
CA GLN A 566 21.82 -16.76 -11.61
C GLN A 566 20.73 -15.70 -11.42
N GLN A 567 21.09 -14.46 -11.03
CA GLN A 567 20.13 -13.35 -10.95
C GLN A 567 19.58 -12.96 -12.33
N ILE A 568 20.44 -12.91 -13.35
CA ILE A 568 20.04 -12.57 -14.73
C ILE A 568 19.16 -13.70 -15.30
N ASP A 569 19.55 -14.96 -15.12
CA ASP A 569 18.79 -16.14 -15.54
C ASP A 569 17.37 -16.16 -14.94
N SER A 570 17.27 -15.91 -13.63
CA SER A 570 15.99 -15.88 -12.91
C SER A 570 15.02 -14.81 -13.47
N ILE A 571 15.55 -13.66 -13.91
CA ILE A 571 14.73 -12.58 -14.45
C ILE A 571 14.37 -12.84 -15.92
N PHE A 572 15.33 -13.24 -16.77
CA PHE A 572 15.06 -13.43 -18.20
C PHE A 572 14.18 -14.66 -18.52
N THR A 573 14.10 -15.65 -17.62
CA THR A 573 13.25 -16.85 -17.80
C THR A 573 11.80 -16.71 -17.32
N ASP A 574 11.50 -15.71 -16.49
CA ASP A 574 10.15 -15.44 -15.97
C ASP A 574 9.64 -14.07 -16.44
N ILE A 575 10.23 -12.98 -15.95
CA ILE A 575 9.84 -11.60 -16.25
C ILE A 575 10.82 -10.99 -17.26
N ARG A 576 10.86 -11.52 -18.49
CA ARG A 576 11.77 -11.04 -19.56
C ARG A 576 11.64 -9.51 -19.73
N PRO A 577 12.75 -8.74 -19.62
CA PRO A 577 12.72 -7.29 -19.79
C PRO A 577 12.51 -6.87 -21.25
N ASP A 578 11.85 -5.72 -21.43
CA ASP A 578 11.78 -4.97 -22.69
C ASP A 578 13.03 -4.10 -22.92
N ALA A 579 13.79 -3.75 -21.87
CA ALA A 579 15.05 -3.02 -21.95
C ALA A 579 15.98 -3.34 -20.76
N VAL A 580 17.29 -3.09 -20.93
CA VAL A 580 18.29 -3.30 -19.88
C VAL A 580 19.10 -2.02 -19.66
N LYS A 581 19.21 -1.59 -18.41
CA LYS A 581 20.16 -0.57 -17.97
C LYS A 581 21.35 -1.23 -17.28
N ILE A 582 22.57 -0.88 -17.68
CA ILE A 582 23.82 -1.30 -17.01
C ILE A 582 24.41 -0.09 -16.29
N GLY A 583 24.82 -0.28 -15.04
CA GLY A 583 25.48 0.74 -14.23
C GLY A 583 26.91 0.36 -13.84
N MET A 584 27.33 0.75 -12.64
CA MET A 584 28.65 0.41 -12.08
C MET A 584 28.83 -1.13 -11.99
N LEU A 585 29.85 -1.64 -12.71
CA LEU A 585 30.40 -2.98 -12.60
C LEU A 585 31.88 -2.85 -12.23
N SER A 586 32.33 -3.49 -11.14
CA SER A 586 33.63 -3.20 -10.52
C SER A 586 34.79 -4.11 -10.93
N SER A 587 34.51 -5.35 -11.36
CA SER A 587 35.49 -6.37 -11.76
C SER A 587 35.21 -7.00 -13.14
N GLY A 588 36.27 -7.40 -13.85
CA GLY A 588 36.17 -7.96 -15.20
C GLY A 588 35.40 -9.29 -15.28
N GLU A 589 35.44 -10.12 -14.23
CA GLU A 589 34.75 -11.41 -14.19
C GLU A 589 33.22 -11.26 -14.17
N ILE A 590 32.70 -10.28 -13.43
CA ILE A 590 31.27 -9.93 -13.45
C ILE A 590 30.88 -9.39 -14.83
N ILE A 591 31.70 -8.51 -15.41
CA ILE A 591 31.46 -7.96 -16.76
C ILE A 591 31.36 -9.08 -17.80
N HIS A 592 32.23 -10.08 -17.72
CA HIS A 592 32.21 -11.24 -18.62
C HIS A 592 30.88 -12.00 -18.52
N VAL A 593 30.45 -12.39 -17.32
CA VAL A 593 29.17 -13.12 -17.13
C VAL A 593 27.96 -12.29 -17.56
N VAL A 594 27.93 -10.98 -17.25
CA VAL A 594 26.87 -10.08 -17.74
C VAL A 594 26.86 -10.05 -19.28
N ALA A 595 28.04 -9.97 -19.90
CA ALA A 595 28.18 -9.94 -21.35
C ALA A 595 27.85 -11.28 -22.02
N GLU A 596 28.03 -12.43 -21.35
CA GLU A 596 27.56 -13.73 -21.84
C GLU A 596 26.04 -13.84 -21.74
N LYS A 597 25.45 -13.52 -20.57
CA LYS A 597 24.00 -13.65 -20.35
C LYS A 597 23.15 -12.71 -21.22
N LEU A 598 23.62 -11.49 -21.49
CA LEU A 598 22.94 -10.58 -22.43
C LEU A 598 22.98 -11.09 -23.88
N LYS A 599 24.02 -11.86 -24.26
CA LYS A 599 24.08 -12.53 -25.57
C LYS A 599 23.20 -13.78 -25.60
N GLU A 600 23.25 -14.61 -24.56
CA GLU A 600 22.45 -15.84 -24.41
C GLU A 600 20.96 -15.56 -24.55
N TYR A 601 20.45 -14.55 -23.84
CA TYR A 601 19.04 -14.18 -23.90
C TYR A 601 18.68 -13.23 -25.03
N GLN A 602 19.64 -12.80 -25.87
CA GLN A 602 19.41 -11.80 -26.92
C GLN A 602 18.70 -10.56 -26.35
N ALA A 603 19.33 -9.88 -25.39
CA ALA A 603 18.74 -8.75 -24.70
C ALA A 603 18.59 -7.53 -25.62
N GLU A 604 17.43 -6.86 -25.53
CA GLU A 604 17.06 -5.71 -26.34
C GLU A 604 17.21 -4.40 -25.54
N HIS A 605 17.34 -3.26 -26.23
CA HIS A 605 17.40 -1.92 -25.65
C HIS A 605 18.38 -1.77 -24.46
N ILE A 606 19.66 -2.05 -24.72
CA ILE A 606 20.74 -1.99 -23.72
C ILE A 606 21.30 -0.55 -23.62
N VAL A 607 21.10 0.10 -22.47
CA VAL A 607 21.69 1.41 -22.13
C VAL A 607 22.75 1.21 -21.05
N LEU A 608 23.98 1.66 -21.28
CA LEU A 608 25.10 1.46 -20.35
C LEU A 608 25.68 2.79 -19.88
N ASP A 609 25.61 3.04 -18.56
CA ASP A 609 26.32 4.15 -17.91
C ASP A 609 27.70 3.63 -17.45
N PRO A 610 28.82 4.04 -18.06
CA PRO A 610 30.11 3.34 -17.93
C PRO A 610 30.85 3.63 -16.60
N VAL A 611 30.11 4.07 -15.57
CA VAL A 611 30.53 4.67 -14.28
C VAL A 611 31.95 4.28 -13.84
N MET A 612 32.94 5.07 -14.25
CA MET A 612 34.36 4.79 -13.94
C MET A 612 34.80 5.44 -12.62
N VAL A 613 34.14 6.55 -12.27
CA VAL A 613 34.41 7.38 -11.10
C VAL A 613 33.06 7.81 -10.50
N SER A 614 32.92 7.77 -9.18
CA SER A 614 31.72 8.24 -8.48
C SER A 614 31.54 9.75 -8.64
N THR A 615 30.32 10.27 -8.39
CA THR A 615 30.10 11.71 -8.26
C THR A 615 30.87 12.33 -7.07
N SER A 616 31.29 11.51 -6.11
CA SER A 616 32.22 11.88 -5.02
C SER A 616 33.71 11.76 -5.38
N GLY A 617 34.07 11.46 -6.63
CA GLY A 617 35.46 11.45 -7.13
C GLY A 617 36.27 10.18 -6.84
N HIS A 618 35.69 9.16 -6.21
CA HIS A 618 36.36 7.87 -5.99
C HIS A 618 36.34 7.03 -7.28
N ARG A 619 37.48 6.45 -7.67
CA ARG A 619 37.54 5.48 -8.78
C ARG A 619 36.83 4.19 -8.35
N LEU A 620 35.82 3.77 -9.11
CA LEU A 620 34.96 2.63 -8.77
C LEU A 620 35.36 1.33 -9.50
N ILE A 621 36.09 1.43 -10.62
CA ILE A 621 36.46 0.28 -11.45
C ILE A 621 37.96 -0.07 -11.37
N GLN A 622 38.24 -1.38 -11.36
CA GLN A 622 39.57 -1.93 -11.55
C GLN A 622 40.05 -1.73 -13.01
N LYS A 623 41.32 -2.03 -13.32
CA LYS A 623 41.90 -1.74 -14.66
C LYS A 623 41.53 -2.76 -15.73
N ASP A 624 41.33 -4.00 -15.31
CA ASP A 624 40.74 -5.11 -16.07
C ASP A 624 39.28 -4.80 -16.45
N ALA A 625 38.46 -4.34 -15.50
CA ALA A 625 37.06 -3.98 -15.73
C ALA A 625 36.91 -2.93 -16.85
N GLU A 626 37.78 -1.91 -16.91
CA GLU A 626 37.80 -0.92 -17.99
C GLU A 626 38.03 -1.56 -19.38
N GLN A 627 38.83 -2.64 -19.45
CA GLN A 627 39.13 -3.36 -20.68
C GLN A 627 38.00 -4.33 -21.07
N SER A 628 37.38 -5.00 -20.11
CA SER A 628 36.22 -5.87 -20.36
C SER A 628 34.99 -5.06 -20.80
N LEU A 629 34.70 -3.91 -20.18
CA LEU A 629 33.64 -2.99 -20.62
C LEU A 629 33.77 -2.64 -22.11
N LYS A 630 34.96 -2.18 -22.51
CA LYS A 630 35.30 -1.76 -23.88
C LYS A 630 35.20 -2.91 -24.91
N LYS A 631 35.46 -4.15 -24.52
CA LYS A 631 35.53 -5.31 -25.44
C LYS A 631 34.24 -6.13 -25.50
N GLU A 632 33.48 -6.17 -24.41
CA GLU A 632 32.46 -7.22 -24.21
C GLU A 632 31.06 -6.68 -24.02
N LEU A 633 30.90 -5.47 -23.45
CA LEU A 633 29.60 -4.83 -23.22
C LEU A 633 29.32 -3.64 -24.13
N PHE A 634 30.32 -2.81 -24.48
CA PHE A 634 30.09 -1.71 -25.41
C PHE A 634 29.57 -2.19 -26.79
N PRO A 635 30.07 -3.30 -27.38
CA PRO A 635 29.50 -3.84 -28.63
C PRO A 635 28.10 -4.45 -28.51
N LEU A 636 27.51 -4.49 -27.30
CA LEU A 636 26.11 -4.88 -27.05
C LEU A 636 25.21 -3.67 -26.74
N ALA A 637 25.78 -2.52 -26.37
CA ALA A 637 25.03 -1.36 -25.96
C ALA A 637 24.41 -0.64 -27.17
N GLU A 638 23.11 -0.38 -27.11
CA GLU A 638 22.45 0.52 -28.07
C GLU A 638 22.91 1.96 -27.81
N LEU A 639 23.05 2.34 -26.54
CA LEU A 639 23.56 3.64 -26.09
C LEU A 639 24.53 3.48 -24.91
N ILE A 640 25.67 4.18 -24.96
CA ILE A 640 26.50 4.45 -23.78
C ILE A 640 26.40 5.93 -23.36
N THR A 641 26.43 6.20 -22.05
CA THR A 641 26.18 7.54 -21.49
C THR A 641 27.39 8.15 -20.74
N PRO A 642 28.61 8.26 -21.32
CA PRO A 642 29.80 8.74 -20.60
C PRO A 642 29.72 10.22 -20.21
N ASN A 643 30.24 10.58 -19.03
CA ASN A 643 30.54 11.98 -18.69
C ASN A 643 31.84 12.47 -19.37
N ILE A 644 32.15 13.78 -19.32
CA ILE A 644 33.39 14.32 -19.92
C ILE A 644 34.66 13.55 -19.49
N PRO A 645 34.98 13.38 -18.18
CA PRO A 645 36.13 12.58 -17.75
C PRO A 645 36.17 11.15 -18.33
N GLU A 646 35.04 10.47 -18.42
CA GLU A 646 34.92 9.14 -19.03
C GLU A 646 35.15 9.19 -20.54
N ALA A 647 34.55 10.16 -21.24
CA ALA A 647 34.75 10.37 -22.67
C ALA A 647 36.20 10.73 -23.04
N GLU A 648 36.94 11.43 -22.17
CA GLU A 648 38.39 11.62 -22.34
C GLU A 648 39.17 10.30 -22.26
N VAL A 649 38.75 9.37 -21.39
CA VAL A 649 39.37 8.03 -21.23
C VAL A 649 38.93 7.05 -22.33
N LEU A 650 37.72 7.20 -22.88
CA LEU A 650 37.22 6.38 -23.98
C LEU A 650 37.76 6.81 -25.33
N SER A 651 37.81 8.12 -25.61
CA SER A 651 38.34 8.67 -26.87
C SER A 651 39.86 8.82 -26.89
N GLY A 652 40.52 8.92 -25.73
CA GLY A 652 41.93 9.28 -25.62
C GLY A 652 42.23 10.75 -25.94
N ARG A 653 41.20 11.61 -26.02
CA ARG A 653 41.31 13.05 -26.31
C ARG A 653 41.07 13.89 -25.05
N LYS A 654 41.33 15.20 -25.14
CA LYS A 654 40.97 16.17 -24.09
C LYS A 654 39.84 17.08 -24.58
N ILE A 655 38.86 17.33 -23.71
CA ILE A 655 37.60 17.98 -24.06
C ILE A 655 37.52 19.32 -23.31
N LYS A 656 37.55 20.44 -24.05
CA LYS A 656 37.55 21.81 -23.52
C LYS A 656 36.45 22.70 -24.11
N ASN A 657 35.88 22.31 -25.24
CA ASN A 657 34.85 23.06 -25.97
C ASN A 657 33.86 22.11 -26.66
N ALA A 658 32.82 22.66 -27.27
CA ALA A 658 31.78 21.89 -27.96
C ALA A 658 32.32 21.02 -29.11
N GLN A 659 33.26 21.53 -29.92
CA GLN A 659 33.84 20.79 -31.04
C GLN A 659 34.74 19.63 -30.59
N ASP A 660 35.46 19.78 -29.47
CA ASP A 660 36.20 18.68 -28.83
C ASP A 660 35.22 17.57 -28.36
N MET A 661 34.05 17.97 -27.87
CA MET A 661 33.00 17.08 -27.35
C MET A 661 32.30 16.31 -28.47
N GLU A 662 31.93 17.00 -29.56
CA GLU A 662 31.44 16.38 -30.80
C GLU A 662 32.44 15.34 -31.31
N SER A 663 33.69 15.72 -31.52
CA SER A 663 34.69 14.82 -32.11
C SER A 663 35.27 13.77 -31.14
N ALA A 664 35.02 13.91 -29.84
CA ALA A 664 35.22 12.82 -28.88
C ALA A 664 34.08 11.78 -28.98
N ALA A 665 32.82 12.22 -29.07
CA ALA A 665 31.68 11.32 -29.24
C ALA A 665 31.76 10.55 -30.58
N GLU A 666 32.09 11.23 -31.68
CA GLU A 666 32.36 10.61 -32.99
C GLU A 666 33.36 9.46 -32.89
N LYS A 667 34.54 9.70 -32.30
CA LYS A 667 35.58 8.66 -32.16
C LYS A 667 35.10 7.48 -31.32
N ILE A 668 34.28 7.72 -30.28
CA ILE A 668 33.76 6.65 -29.43
C ILE A 668 32.74 5.80 -30.21
N VAL A 669 31.89 6.40 -31.05
CA VAL A 669 31.02 5.64 -31.98
C VAL A 669 31.86 4.83 -32.98
N GLU A 670 32.89 5.43 -33.58
CA GLU A 670 33.79 4.75 -34.54
C GLU A 670 34.58 3.58 -33.92
N GLU A 671 35.01 3.71 -32.65
CA GLU A 671 35.91 2.76 -31.99
C GLU A 671 35.18 1.60 -31.30
N TYR A 672 33.92 1.80 -30.87
CA TYR A 672 33.17 0.80 -30.09
C TYR A 672 31.81 0.37 -30.70
N GLY A 673 31.31 1.06 -31.74
CA GLY A 673 30.13 0.64 -32.52
C GLY A 673 28.76 0.92 -31.90
N CYS A 674 28.70 1.48 -30.69
CA CYS A 674 27.49 1.87 -29.96
C CYS A 674 27.17 3.37 -30.13
N ALA A 675 25.91 3.80 -29.95
CA ALA A 675 25.61 5.22 -29.87
C ALA A 675 26.16 5.83 -28.57
N VAL A 676 26.38 7.15 -28.56
CA VAL A 676 27.00 7.87 -27.44
C VAL A 676 26.16 9.08 -27.07
N LEU A 677 25.74 9.16 -25.81
CA LEU A 677 25.27 10.39 -25.18
C LEU A 677 26.38 10.93 -24.28
N LEU A 678 27.17 11.87 -24.79
CA LEU A 678 28.25 12.49 -24.05
C LEU A 678 27.65 13.55 -23.11
N LYS A 679 27.72 13.32 -21.80
CA LYS A 679 27.13 14.19 -20.77
C LYS A 679 28.05 15.39 -20.49
N GLY A 680 27.62 16.60 -20.85
CA GLY A 680 28.45 17.82 -20.76
C GLY A 680 28.59 18.40 -19.35
N GLY A 681 27.55 18.25 -18.53
CA GLY A 681 27.53 18.67 -17.13
C GLY A 681 27.84 20.17 -16.94
N HIS A 682 28.58 20.51 -15.88
CA HIS A 682 28.83 21.91 -15.49
C HIS A 682 30.01 22.59 -16.20
N ARG A 683 30.60 22.00 -17.25
CA ARG A 683 31.91 22.46 -17.80
C ARG A 683 31.87 23.13 -19.17
N ILE A 684 30.89 22.83 -20.01
CA ILE A 684 30.78 23.35 -21.37
C ILE A 684 29.30 23.69 -21.59
N ASN A 685 29.03 24.94 -21.98
CA ASN A 685 27.73 25.50 -22.38
C ASN A 685 26.52 24.85 -21.68
N ASP A 686 26.16 25.34 -20.50
CA ASP A 686 24.85 25.20 -19.84
C ASP A 686 24.21 23.80 -19.91
N ALA A 687 24.79 22.82 -19.20
CA ALA A 687 24.21 21.50 -18.94
C ALA A 687 23.82 20.67 -20.19
N ASN A 688 24.24 21.08 -21.38
CA ASN A 688 23.88 20.45 -22.65
C ASN A 688 24.64 19.13 -22.86
N ASP A 689 23.97 18.13 -23.42
CA ASP A 689 24.55 16.84 -23.76
C ASP A 689 24.58 16.64 -25.28
N PHE A 690 25.49 15.82 -25.79
CA PHE A 690 25.62 15.56 -27.23
C PHE A 690 25.35 14.09 -27.56
N LEU A 691 24.30 13.84 -28.34
CA LEU A 691 23.90 12.53 -28.82
C LEU A 691 24.49 12.28 -30.22
N CYS A 692 25.29 11.23 -30.35
CA CYS A 692 25.84 10.76 -31.62
C CYS A 692 25.45 9.30 -31.86
N THR A 693 24.77 9.03 -32.98
CA THR A 693 24.37 7.67 -33.42
C THR A 693 25.09 7.26 -34.71
N GLY A 694 26.23 7.89 -35.01
CA GLY A 694 26.91 7.80 -36.31
C GLY A 694 26.19 8.62 -37.38
N GLU A 695 24.96 8.22 -37.73
CA GLU A 695 24.13 8.91 -38.74
C GLU A 695 23.59 10.26 -38.25
N LYS A 696 23.10 10.33 -37.00
CA LYS A 696 22.59 11.56 -36.38
C LYS A 696 23.58 12.11 -35.35
N LYS A 697 23.59 13.44 -35.27
CA LYS A 697 24.35 14.26 -34.33
C LYS A 697 23.42 15.35 -33.80
N VAL A 698 23.07 15.29 -32.52
CA VAL A 698 22.03 16.14 -31.92
C VAL A 698 22.53 16.71 -30.59
N TRP A 699 22.44 18.03 -30.44
CA TRP A 699 22.62 18.70 -29.16
C TRP A 699 21.30 18.65 -28.38
N ILE A 700 21.32 18.01 -27.22
CA ILE A 700 20.19 17.89 -26.30
C ILE A 700 20.33 18.99 -25.26
N CYS A 701 19.49 20.03 -25.40
CA CYS A 701 19.60 21.23 -24.57
C CYS A 701 19.03 21.01 -23.17
N GLY A 702 19.69 21.53 -22.14
CA GLY A 702 19.28 21.37 -20.73
C GLY A 702 19.26 22.68 -19.94
N GLU A 703 18.35 22.80 -18.97
CA GLU A 703 18.40 23.88 -18.00
C GLU A 703 19.43 23.57 -16.91
N ARG A 704 20.29 24.54 -16.57
CA ARG A 704 21.18 24.41 -15.40
C ARG A 704 20.42 24.74 -14.12
N VAL A 705 19.93 23.70 -13.45
CA VAL A 705 19.40 23.82 -12.08
C VAL A 705 20.57 23.96 -11.10
N GLU A 706 20.50 24.94 -10.19
CA GLU A 706 21.47 25.08 -9.09
C GLU A 706 21.04 24.22 -7.89
N ASN A 707 21.50 22.97 -7.86
CA ASN A 707 21.24 22.02 -6.77
C ASN A 707 22.57 21.32 -6.38
N PRO A 708 23.00 21.31 -5.10
CA PRO A 708 24.22 20.63 -4.64
C PRO A 708 24.09 19.09 -4.57
N ASN A 709 22.86 18.59 -4.55
CA ASN A 709 22.49 17.20 -4.31
C ASN A 709 22.32 16.47 -5.65
N THR A 710 23.47 16.17 -6.26
CA THR A 710 23.58 15.58 -7.60
C THR A 710 23.87 14.08 -7.58
N HIS A 711 23.76 13.45 -6.40
CA HIS A 711 23.89 12.00 -6.29
C HIS A 711 22.73 11.30 -7.01
N GLY A 712 23.06 10.29 -7.83
CA GLY A 712 22.12 9.58 -8.69
C GLY A 712 22.12 10.02 -10.16
N THR A 713 22.38 11.30 -10.47
CA THR A 713 22.26 11.94 -11.81
C THR A 713 22.50 11.04 -13.04
N GLY A 714 23.64 10.35 -13.13
CA GLY A 714 23.95 9.43 -14.25
C GLY A 714 23.07 8.18 -14.32
N CYS A 715 22.77 7.57 -13.17
CA CYS A 715 21.87 6.42 -13.04
C CYS A 715 20.42 6.81 -13.34
N THR A 716 19.97 7.95 -12.81
CA THR A 716 18.66 8.55 -13.11
C THR A 716 18.48 8.80 -14.61
N LEU A 717 19.47 9.42 -15.28
CA LEU A 717 19.39 9.69 -16.72
C LEU A 717 19.33 8.39 -17.54
N SER A 718 20.28 7.47 -17.32
CA SER A 718 20.37 6.22 -18.09
C SER A 718 19.15 5.30 -17.88
N SER A 719 18.62 5.22 -16.64
CA SER A 719 17.40 4.45 -16.36
C SER A 719 16.14 5.08 -16.94
N ALA A 720 16.06 6.42 -17.01
CA ALA A 720 14.95 7.09 -17.70
C ALA A 720 15.02 6.88 -19.23
N ILE A 721 16.21 6.86 -19.83
CA ILE A 721 16.38 6.51 -21.26
C ILE A 721 15.92 5.07 -21.52
N ALA A 722 16.41 4.10 -20.74
CA ALA A 722 16.01 2.70 -20.87
C ALA A 722 14.49 2.51 -20.70
N SER A 723 13.88 3.25 -19.76
CA SER A 723 12.42 3.26 -19.54
C SER A 723 11.62 3.81 -20.73
N ASN A 724 12.19 4.74 -21.52
CA ASN A 724 11.53 5.27 -22.72
C ASN A 724 11.80 4.41 -23.97
N LEU A 725 12.99 3.80 -24.10
CA LEU A 725 13.26 2.79 -25.14
C LEU A 725 12.36 1.56 -24.98
N ALA A 726 12.18 1.05 -23.75
CA ALA A 726 11.22 -0.04 -23.47
C ALA A 726 9.78 0.26 -23.91
N LYS A 727 9.37 1.54 -23.92
CA LYS A 727 8.06 2.00 -24.43
C LYS A 727 8.01 2.17 -25.95
N GLY A 728 9.12 2.00 -26.66
CA GLY A 728 9.23 2.17 -28.11
C GLY A 728 9.38 3.62 -28.57
N ALA A 729 9.88 4.52 -27.70
CA ALA A 729 10.32 5.85 -28.12
C ALA A 729 11.59 5.76 -28.99
N GLY A 730 11.78 6.70 -29.92
CA GLY A 730 13.04 6.79 -30.67
C GLY A 730 14.20 7.28 -29.79
N MET A 731 15.45 6.91 -30.10
CA MET A 731 16.63 7.27 -29.29
C MET A 731 16.69 8.76 -28.88
N GLU A 732 16.47 9.65 -29.85
CA GLU A 732 16.45 11.12 -29.67
C GLU A 732 15.33 11.57 -28.71
N GLU A 733 14.14 10.99 -28.84
CA GLU A 733 12.97 11.23 -27.99
C GLU A 733 13.15 10.66 -26.57
N ALA A 734 13.74 9.47 -26.46
CA ALA A 734 14.02 8.80 -25.18
C ALA A 734 15.06 9.59 -24.37
N VAL A 735 16.09 10.13 -25.02
CA VAL A 735 17.07 11.02 -24.39
C VAL A 735 16.45 12.36 -23.99
N GLN A 736 15.65 13.00 -24.86
CA GLN A 736 14.99 14.26 -24.56
C GLN A 736 14.07 14.15 -23.33
N LYS A 737 13.19 13.13 -23.29
CA LYS A 737 12.29 12.85 -22.15
C LYS A 737 13.05 12.56 -20.86
N ALA A 738 14.15 11.81 -20.95
CA ALA A 738 15.00 11.53 -19.80
C ALA A 738 15.70 12.79 -19.26
N LYS A 739 16.08 13.72 -20.14
CA LYS A 739 16.68 15.01 -19.78
C LYS A 739 15.66 15.93 -19.10
N GLU A 740 14.44 15.99 -19.60
CA GLU A 740 13.31 16.72 -19.00
C GLU A 740 13.00 16.18 -17.60
N TYR A 741 12.77 14.86 -17.47
CA TYR A 741 12.54 14.19 -16.18
C TYR A 741 13.68 14.44 -15.16
N LEU A 742 14.94 14.37 -15.59
CA LEU A 742 16.10 14.68 -14.74
C LEU A 742 16.11 16.15 -14.29
N THR A 743 15.69 17.06 -15.16
CA THR A 743 15.66 18.51 -14.87
C THR A 743 14.63 18.83 -13.79
N GLU A 744 13.45 18.21 -13.84
CA GLU A 744 12.44 18.37 -12.78
C GLU A 744 12.86 17.66 -11.47
N ALA A 745 13.50 16.48 -11.55
CA ALA A 745 14.06 15.79 -10.37
C ALA A 745 15.14 16.61 -9.63
N LEU A 746 15.85 17.49 -10.33
CA LEU A 746 16.78 18.46 -9.75
C LEU A 746 16.06 19.68 -9.14
N LYS A 747 14.89 20.07 -9.64
CA LYS A 747 14.11 21.24 -9.15
C LYS A 747 13.41 21.02 -7.82
N GLU A 748 13.14 19.77 -7.44
CA GLU A 748 12.58 19.42 -6.13
C GLU A 748 13.50 19.74 -4.93
N GLN A 749 14.80 19.98 -5.17
CA GLN A 749 15.77 20.44 -4.15
C GLN A 749 15.80 19.58 -2.87
N LEU A 750 15.63 18.26 -3.01
CA LEU A 750 15.71 17.31 -1.90
C LEU A 750 17.07 17.44 -1.18
N ASP A 751 17.03 17.72 0.12
CA ASP A 751 18.22 17.90 0.95
C ASP A 751 18.26 16.89 2.10
N LEU A 752 19.17 15.91 1.97
CA LEU A 752 19.33 14.79 2.89
C LEU A 752 20.82 14.47 3.07
N GLY A 753 21.24 14.26 4.31
CA GLY A 753 22.61 13.84 4.65
C GLY A 753 23.52 14.99 5.04
N ALA A 754 24.82 14.83 4.79
CA ALA A 754 25.87 15.78 5.19
C ALA A 754 27.00 15.92 4.14
N GLY A 755 26.71 15.51 2.90
CA GLY A 755 27.58 15.62 1.73
C GLY A 755 26.75 15.98 0.50
N SER A 756 27.02 15.37 -0.66
CA SER A 756 26.10 15.52 -1.81
C SER A 756 24.95 14.55 -1.65
N GLY A 757 23.75 15.10 -1.42
CA GLY A 757 22.51 14.36 -1.25
C GLY A 757 21.96 13.74 -2.54
N PRO A 758 20.94 12.90 -2.43
CA PRO A 758 20.16 12.41 -3.56
C PRO A 758 19.21 13.47 -4.12
N MET A 759 18.96 13.43 -5.41
CA MET A 759 17.81 14.13 -6.03
C MET A 759 16.49 13.46 -5.62
N ASP A 760 15.36 14.16 -5.78
CA ASP A 760 14.07 13.47 -5.69
C ASP A 760 13.77 12.73 -7.01
N HIS A 761 13.82 11.40 -6.93
CA HIS A 761 13.56 10.52 -8.06
C HIS A 761 12.06 10.35 -8.34
N THR A 762 11.18 10.82 -7.45
CA THR A 762 9.72 10.62 -7.55
C THR A 762 8.92 11.89 -7.85
N LEU A 763 9.58 13.04 -8.01
CA LEU A 763 8.96 14.34 -8.34
C LEU A 763 7.87 14.73 -7.32
N GLY A 764 8.19 14.65 -6.03
CA GLY A 764 7.28 14.89 -4.91
C GLY A 764 6.21 13.81 -4.68
N LYS A 765 6.11 12.79 -5.54
CA LYS A 765 5.07 11.76 -5.46
C LYS A 765 5.46 10.63 -4.52
N ILE A 766 4.56 10.23 -3.62
CA ILE A 766 4.71 8.99 -2.85
C ILE A 766 4.29 7.83 -3.77
N ILE A 767 5.26 7.14 -4.37
CA ILE A 767 5.00 6.02 -5.30
C ILE A 767 4.66 4.73 -4.54
N PHE A 768 3.54 4.75 -3.81
CA PHE A 768 2.90 3.59 -3.19
C PHE A 768 1.39 3.88 -3.05
N GLU A 769 0.58 3.36 -3.98
CA GLU A 769 -0.90 3.29 -3.88
C GLU A 769 -1.37 1.87 -3.49
#